data_AF-A0A9W9HBS2-F1
#
_entry.id   AF-A0A9W9HBS2-F1
#
_cell.length_a   1.000
_cell.length_b   1.000
_cell.length_c   1.000
_cell.angle_alpha   90.00
_cell.angle_beta   90.00
_cell.angle_gamma   90.00
#
_symmetry.space_group_name_H-M   'P 1'
#
loop_
_entity.id
_entity.type
_entity.pdbx_description
1 polymer ?
#
loop_
_entity_poly.entity_id
_entity_poly.type
_entity_poly.pdbx_seq_one_letter_code
_entity_poly.pdbx_strand_id
1 'polypeptide(L)'
;MPGFSQTSDLPAWQELQEHHTTVGRNLVLKDQFQRDPKRFEKLSHKFANTVDNTEILFDFSKNFLTQETVSLLVKLAKEAKVEELRDAMFRGEHINFTEDRAVYHAALRNVANEPMQVDGKSVVEEVNSVLEHMKEFSEQVRSGEWKGYTGKKINTIVNIGIGGSDLGPVMVTEALKPYGHPDLKLHFVSNIDGTHIAEALKNSDPETTLFLIASKTFTTAETTTNANTAKSWFLQTAKDEAHIAKHFVALSTNEAEVTKFGIDAKNMFGFASWVGGRYSVWSAIGLSVALYIGYDNFHQFLAGAQAMDKHFRETPLEKNIPALGGLLSVWYSDFFGAQTHLVAPFDQYLHRFPAYLQQLSMESNGKAITRTGEYVKYTTGPILFGEPATNAQHSFFQLLHQGTKLIPADFLMAAESHNPVEGGKHQRMLAANFLAQSEALMVGKTPAQVKAEGAAEELVSHKTFLGNRPTTSILAQKITPSTLGALITYYEHVTFTEGAVWNINSFDQWGVELGKALAKNIQSELETSGAGADHDSSTSAKMVSSRQLSTSSAAVALLSCAALFPTGALASRSGNNEGYKLREDIPVSCLNRTTQQRRPQEGHTANSKSATQVTDSLGKLQYVPFVTCNETARPLSLHYGFSETITCTIASLSDELYHLLEFYVHSDVPMTCRVPTAPLTQSAGTPEHTEKDPDQKSGEADSLSALADNGPPFTPFTIALQGTLQLSHLHIWTDMNVVMHNMASDADAERTDGIQSGQPGFTVGGVAYSTPEFDNTGKNPKLDADEEAVALAQAAREPWTAGHGTKVVRGEPLTFSFHVAWLEGGASIGWPVRPASESWLALATGSGKGSGSFFSKLVFFVMAASVGALVALFWQRNAGRGRPAWHGDGLLGGTPARGSKSPVTFGNGGKINGYGGYSSPANGAGNGVGGGYGFASGKKD
;
A
#
# COMPACT_ATOMS: atom_id res chain seq x y z
N MET A 1 22.91 19.98 20.83
CA MET A 1 22.86 21.46 20.78
C MET A 1 22.21 21.96 22.07
N PRO A 2 22.80 22.91 22.81
CA PRO A 2 22.21 23.42 24.04
C PRO A 2 20.85 24.08 23.78
N GLY A 3 19.85 23.81 24.61
CA GLY A 3 18.58 24.56 24.62
C GLY A 3 17.46 24.04 23.71
N PHE A 4 17.47 22.77 23.32
CA PHE A 4 16.31 22.05 22.76
C PHE A 4 16.02 20.80 23.61
N SER A 5 14.74 20.48 23.79
CA SER A 5 14.25 19.28 24.50
C SER A 5 13.17 18.59 23.67
N GLN A 6 12.57 17.51 24.20
CA GLN A 6 11.32 17.00 23.65
C GLN A 6 10.25 18.09 23.75
N THR A 7 9.48 18.29 22.67
CA THR A 7 8.41 19.28 22.63
C THR A 7 7.35 19.02 23.69
N SER A 8 7.08 17.74 23.99
CA SER A 8 6.17 17.33 25.06
C SER A 8 6.62 17.75 26.47
N ASP A 9 7.89 18.11 26.65
CA ASP A 9 8.45 18.51 27.95
C ASP A 9 8.35 20.04 28.16
N LEU A 10 7.93 20.80 27.14
CA LEU A 10 7.74 22.25 27.23
C LEU A 10 6.52 22.61 28.10
N PRO A 11 6.58 23.64 28.95
CA PRO A 11 5.44 24.10 29.75
C PRO A 11 4.18 24.40 28.92
N ALA A 12 4.31 25.06 27.78
CA ALA A 12 3.18 25.37 26.90
C ALA A 12 2.49 24.12 26.35
N TRP A 13 3.20 23.00 26.19
CA TRP A 13 2.61 21.74 25.79
C TRP A 13 1.68 21.18 26.86
N GLN A 14 2.09 21.25 28.12
CA GLN A 14 1.27 20.81 29.26
C GLN A 14 0.03 21.68 29.41
N GLU A 15 0.17 23.00 29.24
CA GLU A 15 -0.95 23.94 29.23
C GLU A 15 -1.93 23.65 28.08
N LEU A 16 -1.44 23.34 26.87
CA LEU A 16 -2.28 22.92 25.75
C LEU A 16 -2.98 21.59 26.00
N GLN A 17 -2.31 20.63 26.66
CA GLN A 17 -2.91 19.35 27.03
C GLN A 17 -4.05 19.53 28.04
N GLU A 18 -3.86 20.40 29.03
CA GLU A 18 -4.90 20.79 29.98
C GLU A 18 -6.04 21.53 29.27
N HIS A 19 -5.73 22.50 28.43
CA HIS A 19 -6.70 23.26 27.62
C HIS A 19 -7.52 22.36 26.71
N HIS A 20 -6.89 21.38 26.05
CA HIS A 20 -7.57 20.37 25.26
C HIS A 20 -8.55 19.56 26.13
N THR A 21 -8.13 19.14 27.31
CA THR A 21 -8.91 18.29 28.22
C THR A 21 -10.12 19.03 28.81
N THR A 22 -9.97 20.33 29.09
CA THR A 22 -10.97 21.15 29.77
C THR A 22 -11.90 21.87 28.78
N VAL A 23 -11.35 22.42 27.69
CA VAL A 23 -12.07 23.26 26.73
C VAL A 23 -12.11 22.62 25.34
N GLY A 24 -10.95 22.29 24.76
CA GLY A 24 -10.80 21.95 23.34
C GLY A 24 -11.66 20.78 22.87
N ARG A 25 -11.62 19.63 23.55
CA ARG A 25 -12.34 18.40 23.15
C ARG A 25 -13.87 18.52 23.24
N ASN A 26 -14.38 19.51 23.97
CA ASN A 26 -15.80 19.75 24.18
C ASN A 26 -16.33 20.92 23.34
N LEU A 27 -15.49 21.50 22.47
CA LEU A 27 -15.84 22.68 21.70
C LEU A 27 -16.80 22.32 20.56
N VAL A 28 -17.96 22.98 20.56
CA VAL A 28 -18.96 22.88 19.49
C VAL A 28 -18.88 24.13 18.61
N LEU A 29 -18.46 23.97 17.37
CA LEU A 29 -18.20 25.09 16.44
C LEU A 29 -19.43 25.97 16.25
N LYS A 30 -20.60 25.37 16.04
CA LYS A 30 -21.87 26.10 15.88
C LYS A 30 -22.14 27.06 17.05
N ASP A 31 -21.90 26.61 18.28
CA ASP A 31 -22.07 27.42 19.48
C ASP A 31 -21.04 28.55 19.56
N GLN A 32 -19.80 28.31 19.11
CA GLN A 32 -18.76 29.35 19.08
C GLN A 32 -19.13 30.51 18.15
N PHE A 33 -19.69 30.22 16.96
CA PHE A 33 -20.17 31.26 16.06
C PHE A 33 -21.40 32.00 16.61
N GLN A 34 -22.29 31.32 17.34
CA GLN A 34 -23.43 31.97 17.98
C GLN A 34 -23.01 32.89 19.13
N ARG A 35 -22.02 32.48 19.93
CA ARG A 35 -21.51 33.26 21.08
C ARG A 35 -20.65 34.45 20.66
N ASP A 36 -19.91 34.33 19.56
CA ASP A 36 -19.06 35.39 19.04
C ASP A 36 -19.40 35.71 17.57
N PRO A 37 -20.33 36.66 17.32
CA PRO A 37 -20.67 37.09 15.97
C PRO A 37 -19.48 37.65 15.16
N LYS A 38 -18.38 38.03 15.82
CA LYS A 38 -17.14 38.52 15.19
C LYS A 38 -16.07 37.44 15.05
N ARG A 39 -16.41 36.17 15.25
CA ARG A 39 -15.46 35.05 15.18
C ARG A 39 -14.70 35.00 13.86
N PHE A 40 -15.41 35.19 12.74
CA PHE A 40 -14.78 35.26 11.41
C PHE A 40 -13.75 36.39 11.33
N GLU A 41 -14.11 37.62 11.71
CA GLU A 41 -13.19 38.77 11.68
C GLU A 41 -11.94 38.55 12.54
N LYS A 42 -12.07 37.83 13.66
CA LYS A 42 -10.98 37.57 14.60
C LYS A 42 -10.06 36.42 14.21
N LEU A 43 -10.55 35.47 13.41
CA LEU A 43 -9.83 34.22 13.04
C LEU A 43 -9.64 34.09 11.53
N SER A 44 -9.80 35.17 10.78
CA SER A 44 -9.48 35.24 9.36
C SER A 44 -8.41 36.28 9.11
N HIS A 45 -7.54 35.97 8.14
CA HIS A 45 -6.41 36.81 7.76
C HIS A 45 -6.40 36.97 6.24
N LYS A 46 -6.09 38.18 5.78
CA LYS A 46 -5.96 38.50 4.37
C LYS A 46 -4.49 38.68 4.05
N PHE A 47 -3.99 37.90 3.10
CA PHE A 47 -2.69 38.13 2.48
C PHE A 47 -2.89 39.02 1.26
N ALA A 48 -2.43 40.26 1.35
CA ALA A 48 -2.39 41.18 0.22
C ALA A 48 -1.15 40.89 -0.62
N ASN A 49 -1.35 40.33 -1.81
CA ASN A 49 -0.25 40.02 -2.71
C ASN A 49 0.22 41.29 -3.43
N THR A 50 1.38 41.79 -3.05
CA THR A 50 1.92 43.06 -3.55
C THR A 50 2.42 43.00 -4.99
N VAL A 51 2.53 41.80 -5.58
CA VAL A 51 3.07 41.61 -6.93
C VAL A 51 2.02 41.91 -8.01
N ASP A 52 0.80 41.41 -7.82
CA ASP A 52 -0.30 41.53 -8.78
C ASP A 52 -1.55 42.22 -8.21
N ASN A 53 -1.45 42.75 -6.98
CA ASN A 53 -2.53 43.41 -6.24
C ASN A 53 -3.76 42.52 -6.00
N THR A 54 -3.58 41.20 -6.00
CA THR A 54 -4.62 40.24 -5.61
C THR A 54 -4.64 40.00 -4.11
N GLU A 55 -5.69 39.37 -3.61
CA GLU A 55 -5.82 38.98 -2.20
C GLU A 55 -6.06 37.47 -2.08
N ILE A 56 -5.53 36.88 -1.00
CA ILE A 56 -5.87 35.53 -0.54
C ILE A 56 -6.41 35.63 0.89
N LEU A 57 -7.66 35.20 1.08
CA LEU A 57 -8.28 35.07 2.39
C LEU A 57 -7.97 33.69 2.98
N PHE A 58 -7.45 33.66 4.20
CA PHE A 58 -7.28 32.47 5.02
C PHE A 58 -8.25 32.55 6.21
N ASP A 59 -9.32 31.75 6.14
CA ASP A 59 -10.34 31.66 7.19
C ASP A 59 -10.12 30.42 8.06
N PHE A 60 -9.60 30.63 9.28
CA PHE A 60 -9.43 29.58 10.29
C PHE A 60 -10.62 29.49 11.24
N SER A 61 -11.70 30.26 11.04
CA SER A 61 -12.77 30.40 12.04
C SER A 61 -13.58 29.12 12.29
N LYS A 62 -13.63 28.20 11.31
CA LYS A 62 -14.29 26.89 11.45
C LYS A 62 -13.37 25.80 12.04
N ASN A 63 -12.36 26.20 12.82
CA ASN A 63 -11.50 25.31 13.58
C ASN A 63 -11.79 25.34 15.09
N PHE A 64 -11.34 24.32 15.83
CA PHE A 64 -11.49 24.21 17.28
C PHE A 64 -10.56 25.17 18.05
N LEU A 65 -10.75 26.48 17.81
CA LEU A 65 -9.93 27.56 18.31
C LEU A 65 -10.75 28.52 19.19
N THR A 66 -10.20 28.87 20.34
CA THR A 66 -10.55 30.09 21.10
C THR A 66 -9.37 31.06 21.05
N GLN A 67 -9.55 32.28 21.55
CA GLN A 67 -8.43 33.23 21.69
C GLN A 67 -7.33 32.70 22.63
N GLU A 68 -7.74 31.97 23.65
CA GLU A 68 -6.82 31.25 24.55
C GLU A 68 -6.08 30.13 23.80
N THR A 69 -6.77 29.33 22.98
CA THR A 69 -6.10 28.29 22.15
C THR A 69 -5.00 28.91 21.29
N VAL A 70 -5.30 30.01 20.58
CA VAL A 70 -4.31 30.70 19.72
C VAL A 70 -3.14 31.21 20.56
N SER A 71 -3.42 31.81 21.72
CA SER A 71 -2.37 32.33 22.62
C SER A 71 -1.44 31.22 23.13
N LEU A 72 -1.99 30.06 23.50
CA LEU A 72 -1.24 28.90 23.96
C LEU A 72 -0.42 28.25 22.83
N LEU A 73 -0.98 28.16 21.62
CA LEU A 73 -0.25 27.68 20.44
C LEU A 73 0.92 28.59 20.08
N VAL A 74 0.70 29.91 20.11
CA VAL A 74 1.79 30.89 19.89
C VAL A 74 2.84 30.80 21.00
N LYS A 75 2.43 30.56 22.25
CA LYS A 75 3.35 30.32 23.36
C LYS A 75 4.21 29.07 23.12
N LEU A 76 3.61 27.97 22.67
CA LEU A 76 4.33 26.76 22.28
C LEU A 76 5.35 27.04 21.16
N ALA A 77 4.95 27.79 20.13
CA ALA A 77 5.85 28.18 19.04
C ALA A 77 7.09 28.95 19.52
N LYS A 78 6.90 29.87 20.49
CA LYS A 78 7.99 30.64 21.09
C LYS A 78 8.90 29.75 21.93
N GLU A 79 8.34 28.87 22.76
CA GLU A 79 9.12 27.92 23.58
C GLU A 79 9.87 26.89 22.72
N ALA A 80 9.28 26.48 21.59
CA ALA A 80 9.91 25.62 20.58
C ALA A 80 10.87 26.37 19.64
N LYS A 81 11.07 27.69 19.85
CA LYS A 81 12.03 28.53 19.13
C LYS A 81 11.78 28.62 17.62
N VAL A 82 10.53 28.62 17.21
CA VAL A 82 10.14 28.73 15.79
C VAL A 82 10.73 29.99 15.13
N GLU A 83 10.71 31.14 15.83
CA GLU A 83 11.27 32.40 15.31
C GLU A 83 12.79 32.34 15.16
N GLU A 84 13.51 31.77 16.14
CA GLU A 84 14.97 31.62 16.05
C GLU A 84 15.37 30.71 14.87
N LEU A 85 14.67 29.59 14.69
CA LEU A 85 14.90 28.65 13.59
C LEU A 85 14.53 29.27 12.24
N ARG A 86 13.45 30.05 12.16
CA ARG A 86 13.05 30.77 10.96
C ARG A 86 14.16 31.73 10.56
N ASP A 87 14.62 32.54 11.51
CA ASP A 87 15.63 33.54 11.23
C ASP A 87 16.97 32.88 10.85
N ALA A 88 17.30 31.72 11.45
CA ALA A 88 18.45 30.91 11.05
C ALA A 88 18.34 30.39 9.61
N MET A 89 17.15 29.92 9.18
CA MET A 89 16.88 29.55 7.78
C MET A 89 17.15 30.72 6.84
N PHE A 90 16.62 31.91 7.14
CA PHE A 90 16.79 33.11 6.30
C PHE A 90 18.20 33.73 6.36
N ARG A 91 19.00 33.39 7.38
CA ARG A 91 20.44 33.73 7.44
C ARG A 91 21.35 32.72 6.73
N GLY A 92 20.79 31.66 6.13
CA GLY A 92 21.57 30.62 5.47
C GLY A 92 22.37 29.73 6.43
N GLU A 93 21.96 29.64 7.71
CA GLU A 93 22.58 28.75 8.68
C GLU A 93 22.29 27.28 8.36
N HIS A 94 23.15 26.39 8.86
CA HIS A 94 23.07 24.96 8.62
C HIS A 94 21.99 24.27 9.48
N ILE A 95 20.73 24.62 9.22
CA ILE A 95 19.59 24.10 9.96
C ILE A 95 19.21 22.66 9.55
N ASN A 96 19.68 22.19 8.39
CA ASN A 96 19.70 20.76 8.05
C ASN A 96 20.92 20.12 8.71
N PHE A 97 20.74 19.79 9.98
CA PHE A 97 21.82 19.43 10.90
C PHE A 97 22.35 18.00 10.72
N THR A 98 21.63 17.11 10.04
CA THR A 98 22.09 15.74 9.80
C THR A 98 22.97 15.63 8.55
N GLU A 99 22.79 16.54 7.59
CA GLU A 99 23.62 16.62 6.37
C GLU A 99 24.62 17.79 6.40
N ASP A 100 24.63 18.59 7.47
CA ASP A 100 25.43 19.83 7.61
C ASP A 100 25.26 20.78 6.43
N ARG A 101 24.00 21.19 6.16
CA ARG A 101 23.66 22.05 5.03
C ARG A 101 22.77 23.22 5.44
N ALA A 102 22.99 24.35 4.77
CA ALA A 102 21.98 25.40 4.71
C ALA A 102 20.69 24.90 4.04
N VAL A 103 19.58 25.57 4.35
CA VAL A 103 18.28 25.34 3.73
C VAL A 103 17.79 26.69 3.22
N TYR A 104 17.90 26.89 1.91
CA TYR A 104 17.85 28.26 1.38
C TYR A 104 17.03 28.43 0.10
N HIS A 105 15.96 27.67 -0.05
CA HIS A 105 15.03 27.78 -1.19
C HIS A 105 14.41 29.19 -1.34
N ALA A 106 14.31 29.97 -0.26
CA ALA A 106 13.93 31.38 -0.33
C ALA A 106 14.91 32.25 -1.16
N ALA A 107 16.20 31.87 -1.25
CA ALA A 107 17.17 32.56 -2.09
C ALA A 107 16.86 32.41 -3.59
N LEU A 108 16.23 31.31 -4.01
CA LEU A 108 15.87 31.03 -5.41
C LEU A 108 14.79 31.96 -5.95
N ARG A 109 14.02 32.57 -5.05
CA ARG A 109 12.90 33.46 -5.36
C ARG A 109 13.10 34.86 -4.80
N ASN A 110 14.33 35.23 -4.48
CA ASN A 110 14.69 36.56 -4.01
C ASN A 110 14.73 37.58 -5.17
N VAL A 111 13.57 37.90 -5.75
CA VAL A 111 13.49 38.82 -6.89
C VAL A 111 13.86 40.27 -6.52
N ALA A 112 13.82 40.61 -5.23
CA ALA A 112 14.29 41.90 -4.71
C ALA A 112 15.83 42.01 -4.62
N ASN A 113 16.57 40.92 -4.83
CA ASN A 113 18.03 40.86 -4.69
C ASN A 113 18.53 41.32 -3.31
N GLU A 114 17.80 40.97 -2.24
CA GLU A 114 18.26 41.19 -0.87
C GLU A 114 19.58 40.43 -0.65
N PRO A 115 20.57 40.98 0.08
CA PRO A 115 21.79 40.24 0.39
C PRO A 115 21.49 38.93 1.12
N MET A 116 21.88 37.82 0.51
CA MET A 116 21.66 36.47 1.03
C MET A 116 22.96 35.69 0.89
N GLN A 117 23.41 35.02 1.96
CA GLN A 117 24.71 34.38 2.01
C GLN A 117 24.65 33.01 2.68
N VAL A 118 25.54 32.12 2.25
CA VAL A 118 25.86 30.85 2.92
C VAL A 118 27.38 30.81 3.09
N ASP A 119 27.86 30.50 4.29
CA ASP A 119 29.30 30.49 4.62
C ASP A 119 30.04 31.80 4.26
N GLY A 120 29.36 32.94 4.41
CA GLY A 120 29.90 34.27 4.08
C GLY A 120 30.04 34.55 2.58
N LYS A 121 29.53 33.67 1.71
CA LYS A 121 29.50 33.85 0.25
C LYS A 121 28.09 34.21 -0.18
N SER A 122 27.98 35.24 -1.01
CA SER A 122 26.70 35.60 -1.63
C SER A 122 26.22 34.48 -2.54
N VAL A 123 24.92 34.18 -2.45
CA VAL A 123 24.24 33.22 -3.33
C VAL A 123 23.42 33.91 -4.42
N VAL A 124 23.24 35.22 -4.31
CA VAL A 124 22.34 36.01 -5.18
C VAL A 124 22.83 36.01 -6.62
N GLU A 125 24.12 36.25 -6.85
CA GLU A 125 24.72 36.32 -8.17
C GLU A 125 24.65 34.97 -8.90
N GLU A 126 24.92 33.87 -8.19
CA GLU A 126 24.84 32.52 -8.75
C GLU A 126 23.41 32.17 -9.16
N VAL A 127 22.44 32.41 -8.27
CA VAL A 127 21.01 32.18 -8.55
C VAL A 127 20.56 33.00 -9.76
N ASN A 128 20.87 34.30 -9.79
CA ASN A 128 20.47 35.18 -10.88
C ASN A 128 21.14 34.81 -12.20
N SER A 129 22.38 34.35 -12.19
CA SER A 129 23.05 33.86 -13.39
C SER A 129 22.33 32.66 -14.00
N VAL A 130 21.83 31.74 -13.17
CA VAL A 130 21.06 30.58 -13.64
C VAL A 130 19.68 31.02 -14.14
N LEU A 131 19.01 31.93 -13.42
CA LEU A 131 17.70 32.45 -13.82
C LEU A 131 17.76 33.21 -15.15
N GLU A 132 18.79 34.04 -15.39
CA GLU A 132 18.99 34.71 -16.68
C GLU A 132 19.28 33.68 -17.78
N HIS A 133 20.08 32.64 -17.50
CA HIS A 133 20.30 31.58 -18.48
C HIS A 133 19.00 30.83 -18.81
N MET A 134 18.14 30.55 -17.81
CA MET A 134 16.81 29.97 -18.05
C MET A 134 15.93 30.89 -18.91
N LYS A 135 15.97 32.20 -18.67
CA LYS A 135 15.25 33.20 -19.48
C LYS A 135 15.72 33.18 -20.93
N GLU A 136 17.02 33.30 -21.16
CA GLU A 136 17.61 33.27 -22.51
C GLU A 136 17.22 31.99 -23.26
N PHE A 137 17.43 30.83 -22.64
CA PHE A 137 17.12 29.54 -23.25
C PHE A 137 15.63 29.36 -23.50
N SER A 138 14.78 29.71 -22.52
CA SER A 138 13.33 29.56 -22.67
C SER A 138 12.78 30.44 -23.79
N GLU A 139 13.25 31.67 -23.93
CA GLU A 139 12.85 32.56 -25.03
C GLU A 139 13.37 32.09 -26.40
N GLN A 140 14.58 31.53 -26.49
CA GLN A 140 15.08 30.92 -27.73
C GLN A 140 14.19 29.74 -28.18
N VAL A 141 13.78 28.87 -27.26
CA VAL A 141 12.89 27.73 -27.57
C VAL A 141 11.49 28.22 -27.94
N ARG A 142 10.91 29.13 -27.15
CA ARG A 142 9.54 29.64 -27.34
C ARG A 142 9.38 30.44 -28.62
N SER A 143 10.33 31.32 -28.93
CA SER A 143 10.37 32.06 -30.21
C SER A 143 10.58 31.12 -31.40
N GLY A 144 11.21 29.97 -31.16
CA GLY A 144 11.61 29.01 -32.17
C GLY A 144 12.93 29.35 -32.85
N GLU A 145 13.73 30.24 -32.26
CA GLU A 145 15.13 30.44 -32.64
C GLU A 145 15.95 29.18 -32.38
N TRP A 146 15.71 28.50 -31.25
CA TRP A 146 16.28 27.17 -30.99
C TRP A 146 15.65 26.14 -31.95
N LYS A 147 16.50 25.53 -32.78
CA LYS A 147 16.09 24.54 -33.77
C LYS A 147 16.56 23.15 -33.39
N GLY A 148 15.72 22.16 -33.69
CA GLY A 148 16.13 20.77 -33.73
C GLY A 148 17.18 20.49 -34.80
N TYR A 149 17.66 19.26 -34.87
CA TYR A 149 18.79 18.89 -35.71
C TYR A 149 18.53 19.08 -37.22
N THR A 150 17.26 19.04 -37.65
CA THR A 150 16.83 19.29 -39.03
C THR A 150 16.45 20.74 -39.33
N GLY A 151 16.60 21.65 -38.35
CA GLY A 151 16.23 23.06 -38.50
C GLY A 151 14.77 23.39 -38.17
N LYS A 152 13.96 22.40 -37.76
CA LYS A 152 12.57 22.60 -37.31
C LYS A 152 12.52 23.25 -35.91
N LYS A 153 11.45 24.00 -35.63
CA LYS A 153 11.16 24.56 -34.29
C LYS A 153 10.80 23.43 -33.32
N ILE A 154 11.26 23.52 -32.07
CA ILE A 154 10.83 22.64 -30.99
C ILE A 154 9.37 22.92 -30.62
N ASN A 155 8.56 21.87 -30.52
CA ASN A 155 7.15 21.96 -30.12
C ASN A 155 6.77 20.94 -29.02
N THR A 156 7.67 20.04 -28.66
CA THR A 156 7.46 19.06 -27.59
C THR A 156 8.60 19.14 -26.59
N ILE A 157 8.28 19.25 -25.31
CA ILE A 157 9.23 19.21 -24.20
C ILE A 157 8.94 17.96 -23.37
N VAL A 158 9.97 17.17 -23.09
CA VAL A 158 9.88 15.99 -22.22
C VAL A 158 10.80 16.19 -21.04
N ASN A 159 10.24 16.45 -19.86
CA ASN A 159 10.98 16.52 -18.61
C ASN A 159 11.17 15.11 -18.04
N ILE A 160 12.40 14.68 -17.84
CA ILE A 160 12.74 13.37 -17.27
C ILE A 160 13.37 13.58 -15.89
N GLY A 161 12.65 13.19 -14.84
CA GLY A 161 13.06 13.38 -13.44
C GLY A 161 12.08 12.68 -12.50
N ILE A 162 12.45 12.42 -11.25
CA ILE A 162 11.58 11.74 -10.27
C ILE A 162 11.52 12.51 -8.94
N GLY A 163 10.40 12.38 -8.21
CA GLY A 163 10.19 13.05 -6.93
C GLY A 163 10.19 14.56 -7.09
N GLY A 164 11.13 15.24 -6.42
CA GLY A 164 11.23 16.71 -6.45
C GLY A 164 11.56 17.29 -7.83
N SER A 165 12.21 16.51 -8.69
CA SER A 165 12.51 16.87 -10.08
C SER A 165 11.32 16.70 -11.04
N ASP A 166 10.15 16.28 -10.53
CA ASP A 166 8.95 15.97 -11.30
C ASP A 166 7.69 16.63 -10.73
N LEU A 167 7.34 16.32 -9.49
CA LEU A 167 6.03 16.70 -8.91
C LEU A 167 5.79 18.20 -8.87
N GLY A 168 6.83 19.00 -8.57
CA GLY A 168 6.76 20.46 -8.62
C GLY A 168 6.46 20.97 -10.04
N PRO A 169 7.34 20.70 -11.02
CA PRO A 169 7.09 21.06 -12.41
C PRO A 169 5.76 20.60 -12.99
N VAL A 170 5.35 19.34 -12.74
CA VAL A 170 4.05 18.80 -13.16
C VAL A 170 2.91 19.63 -12.58
N MET A 171 2.93 19.85 -11.26
CA MET A 171 1.85 20.56 -10.58
C MET A 171 1.75 22.01 -11.05
N VAL A 172 2.88 22.73 -11.15
CA VAL A 172 2.87 24.15 -11.54
C VAL A 172 2.42 24.33 -12.98
N THR A 173 2.87 23.48 -13.91
CA THR A 173 2.45 23.57 -15.32
C THR A 173 0.98 23.22 -15.51
N GLU A 174 0.44 22.24 -14.78
CA GLU A 174 -0.99 21.94 -14.80
C GLU A 174 -1.83 23.06 -14.15
N ALA A 175 -1.38 23.61 -13.02
CA ALA A 175 -2.04 24.71 -12.32
C ALA A 175 -2.09 26.01 -13.15
N LEU A 176 -1.03 26.28 -13.91
CA LEU A 176 -0.87 27.50 -14.72
C LEU A 176 -1.10 27.25 -16.21
N LYS A 177 -1.78 26.17 -16.57
CA LYS A 177 -2.14 25.84 -17.96
C LYS A 177 -2.79 26.98 -18.75
N PRO A 178 -3.64 27.86 -18.17
CA PRO A 178 -4.17 29.04 -18.88
C PRO A 178 -3.09 30.04 -19.36
N TYR A 179 -1.89 29.99 -18.79
CA TYR A 179 -0.74 30.83 -19.14
C TYR A 179 0.26 30.11 -20.06
N GLY A 180 0.01 28.84 -20.39
CA GLY A 180 0.89 28.00 -21.19
C GLY A 180 0.96 28.44 -22.65
N HIS A 181 2.12 28.21 -23.27
CA HIS A 181 2.31 28.44 -24.70
C HIS A 181 1.44 27.45 -25.51
N PRO A 182 0.59 27.94 -26.44
CA PRO A 182 -0.41 27.10 -27.11
C PRO A 182 0.21 25.99 -27.98
N ASP A 183 1.38 26.25 -28.56
CA ASP A 183 2.05 25.29 -29.45
C ASP A 183 3.04 24.35 -28.75
N LEU A 184 3.28 24.50 -27.45
CA LEU A 184 4.22 23.63 -26.72
C LEU A 184 3.47 22.50 -26.01
N LYS A 185 3.81 21.27 -26.36
CA LYS A 185 3.37 20.06 -25.67
C LYS A 185 4.35 19.72 -24.57
N LEU A 186 3.85 19.39 -23.40
CA LEU A 186 4.66 18.94 -22.27
C LEU A 186 4.39 17.47 -21.97
N HIS A 187 5.45 16.72 -21.71
CA HIS A 187 5.41 15.41 -21.09
C HIS A 187 6.34 15.41 -19.88
N PHE A 188 5.93 14.68 -18.85
CA PHE A 188 6.72 14.47 -17.64
C PHE A 188 6.91 12.97 -17.48
N VAL A 189 8.15 12.50 -17.51
CA VAL A 189 8.51 11.09 -17.40
C VAL A 189 9.31 10.88 -16.12
N SER A 190 8.69 10.18 -15.17
CA SER A 190 9.27 9.97 -13.84
C SER A 190 9.44 8.51 -13.45
N ASN A 191 8.36 7.74 -13.55
CA ASN A 191 8.38 6.30 -13.25
C ASN A 191 9.41 5.52 -14.09
N ILE A 192 10.04 4.50 -13.49
CA ILE A 192 10.92 3.54 -14.15
C ILE A 192 10.15 2.44 -14.89
N ASP A 193 8.85 2.31 -14.62
CA ASP A 193 7.95 1.56 -15.50
C ASP A 193 8.07 2.07 -16.94
N GLY A 194 8.55 1.20 -17.83
CA GLY A 194 8.84 1.53 -19.22
C GLY A 194 7.63 2.06 -19.99
N THR A 195 6.42 1.82 -19.51
CA THR A 195 5.18 2.40 -20.04
C THR A 195 5.25 3.92 -20.11
N HIS A 196 5.82 4.56 -19.09
CA HIS A 196 5.79 6.02 -18.96
C HIS A 196 6.63 6.72 -20.05
N ILE A 197 7.86 6.24 -20.26
CA ILE A 197 8.72 6.75 -21.33
C ILE A 197 8.18 6.33 -22.71
N ALA A 198 7.67 5.11 -22.85
CA ALA A 198 7.13 4.62 -24.13
C ALA A 198 5.95 5.46 -24.63
N GLU A 199 4.95 5.76 -23.77
CA GLU A 199 3.79 6.57 -24.17
C GLU A 199 4.14 8.04 -24.42
N ALA A 200 5.13 8.60 -23.69
CA ALA A 200 5.65 9.94 -23.98
C ALA A 200 6.33 10.02 -25.36
N LEU A 201 7.16 9.02 -25.70
CA LEU A 201 7.89 8.98 -26.96
C LEU A 201 7.01 8.64 -28.17
N LYS A 202 5.96 7.84 -27.99
CA LYS A 202 5.04 7.41 -29.05
C LYS A 202 4.40 8.56 -29.82
N ASN A 203 4.12 9.67 -29.16
CA ASN A 203 3.51 10.86 -29.76
C ASN A 203 4.52 12.01 -29.98
N SER A 204 5.81 11.73 -29.80
CA SER A 204 6.91 12.70 -29.95
C SER A 204 7.60 12.53 -31.30
N ASP A 205 8.05 13.64 -31.89
CA ASP A 205 8.86 13.65 -33.12
C ASP A 205 10.34 13.93 -32.74
N PRO A 206 11.30 13.04 -33.07
CA PRO A 206 12.72 13.26 -32.79
C PRO A 206 13.27 14.59 -33.34
N GLU A 207 12.69 15.13 -34.41
CA GLU A 207 13.12 16.40 -35.01
C GLU A 207 12.66 17.64 -34.23
N THR A 208 11.62 17.54 -33.41
CA THR A 208 10.98 18.69 -32.73
C THR A 208 10.81 18.52 -31.22
N THR A 209 11.42 17.49 -30.64
CA THR A 209 11.33 17.17 -29.20
C THR A 209 12.60 17.58 -28.44
N LEU A 210 12.46 18.32 -27.35
CA LEU A 210 13.54 18.68 -26.44
C LEU A 210 13.38 17.92 -25.11
N PHE A 211 14.44 17.26 -24.65
CA PHE A 211 14.48 16.52 -23.41
C PHE A 211 15.20 17.32 -22.32
N LEU A 212 14.56 17.49 -21.17
CA LEU A 212 15.16 18.09 -19.98
C LEU A 212 15.48 16.98 -18.99
N ILE A 213 16.76 16.73 -18.72
CA ILE A 213 17.19 15.68 -17.78
C ILE A 213 17.39 16.31 -16.40
N ALA A 214 16.43 16.07 -15.50
CA ALA A 214 16.31 16.73 -14.21
C ALA A 214 16.80 15.82 -13.06
N SER A 215 18.09 15.88 -12.73
CA SER A 215 18.68 15.09 -11.64
C SER A 215 19.87 15.84 -11.03
N LYS A 216 19.80 16.11 -9.72
CA LYS A 216 20.87 16.78 -8.96
C LYS A 216 22.21 16.08 -9.13
N THR A 217 22.24 14.76 -8.95
CA THR A 217 23.47 13.97 -9.01
C THR A 217 23.79 13.50 -10.42
N PHE A 218 22.81 13.54 -11.33
CA PHE A 218 22.85 12.90 -12.65
C PHE A 218 23.12 11.39 -12.62
N THR A 219 22.84 10.74 -11.48
CA THR A 219 23.08 9.31 -11.25
C THR A 219 21.86 8.57 -10.72
N THR A 220 20.73 9.25 -10.52
CA THR A 220 19.46 8.64 -10.10
C THR A 220 19.05 7.56 -11.08
N ALA A 221 18.97 6.30 -10.63
CA ALA A 221 18.83 5.13 -11.50
C ALA A 221 17.62 5.23 -12.45
N GLU A 222 16.47 5.66 -11.93
CA GLU A 222 15.24 5.81 -12.70
C GLU A 222 15.40 6.89 -13.79
N THR A 223 15.92 8.06 -13.41
CA THR A 223 16.13 9.19 -14.32
C THR A 223 17.17 8.90 -15.39
N THR A 224 18.32 8.32 -15.02
CA THR A 224 19.39 8.00 -15.99
C THR A 224 18.99 6.88 -16.93
N THR A 225 18.23 5.89 -16.46
CA THR A 225 17.69 4.83 -17.34
C THR A 225 16.72 5.42 -18.35
N ASN A 226 15.75 6.23 -17.92
CA ASN A 226 14.82 6.91 -18.82
C ASN A 226 15.52 7.87 -19.79
N ALA A 227 16.52 8.62 -19.33
CA ALA A 227 17.32 9.51 -20.18
C ALA A 227 18.08 8.73 -21.27
N ASN A 228 18.68 7.59 -20.93
CA ASN A 228 19.37 6.74 -21.90
C ASN A 228 18.39 6.07 -22.89
N THR A 229 17.19 5.70 -22.44
CA THR A 229 16.12 5.22 -23.34
C THR A 229 15.71 6.32 -24.33
N ALA A 230 15.49 7.55 -23.86
CA ALA A 230 15.18 8.70 -24.72
C ALA A 230 16.32 9.03 -25.69
N LYS A 231 17.57 9.02 -25.22
CA LYS A 231 18.77 9.20 -26.06
C LYS A 231 18.85 8.13 -27.15
N SER A 232 18.64 6.86 -26.79
CA SER A 232 18.67 5.75 -27.73
C SER A 232 17.57 5.89 -28.79
N TRP A 233 16.35 6.21 -28.37
CA TRP A 233 15.23 6.49 -29.28
C TRP A 233 15.53 7.66 -30.23
N PHE A 234 16.09 8.75 -29.73
CA PHE A 234 16.45 9.90 -30.55
C PHE A 234 17.53 9.56 -31.59
N LEU A 235 18.59 8.86 -31.18
CA LEU A 235 19.69 8.47 -32.06
C LEU A 235 19.30 7.39 -33.08
N GLN A 236 18.22 6.64 -32.87
CA GLN A 236 17.66 5.77 -33.92
C GLN A 236 17.26 6.55 -35.17
N THR A 237 16.87 7.82 -35.04
CA THR A 237 16.50 8.68 -36.18
C THR A 237 17.59 9.68 -36.52
N ALA A 238 18.15 10.37 -35.53
CA ALA A 238 19.15 11.42 -35.75
C ALA A 238 20.53 10.88 -36.19
N LYS A 239 20.85 9.62 -35.84
CA LYS A 239 22.08 8.86 -36.15
C LYS A 239 23.41 9.44 -35.66
N ASP A 240 23.54 10.74 -35.51
CA ASP A 240 24.75 11.44 -35.09
C ASP A 240 24.63 11.94 -33.63
N GLU A 241 25.59 11.56 -32.78
CA GLU A 241 25.66 11.99 -31.39
C GLU A 241 25.87 13.50 -31.23
N ALA A 242 26.45 14.18 -32.23
CA ALA A 242 26.58 15.64 -32.21
C ALA A 242 25.22 16.36 -32.12
N HIS A 243 24.12 15.70 -32.49
CA HIS A 243 22.77 16.25 -32.40
C HIS A 243 22.17 16.22 -30.98
N ILE A 244 22.79 15.52 -30.03
CA ILE A 244 22.36 15.50 -28.62
C ILE A 244 22.35 16.92 -28.05
N ALA A 245 23.35 17.74 -28.37
CA ALA A 245 23.46 19.13 -27.93
C ALA A 245 22.30 20.04 -28.37
N LYS A 246 21.46 19.61 -29.32
CA LYS A 246 20.26 20.37 -29.76
C LYS A 246 18.96 19.88 -29.12
N HIS A 247 18.96 18.68 -28.54
CA HIS A 247 17.76 17.97 -28.09
C HIS A 247 17.80 17.54 -26.63
N PHE A 248 18.92 17.70 -25.94
CA PHE A 248 19.07 17.35 -24.53
C PHE A 248 19.73 18.49 -23.76
N VAL A 249 19.12 18.83 -22.62
CA VAL A 249 19.68 19.77 -21.64
C VAL A 249 19.61 19.15 -20.25
N ALA A 250 20.46 19.61 -19.34
CA ALA A 250 20.58 19.03 -17.99
C ALA A 250 20.25 20.05 -16.91
N LEU A 251 19.46 19.64 -15.92
CA LEU A 251 19.21 20.39 -14.68
C LEU A 251 19.94 19.64 -13.57
N SER A 252 21.19 20.02 -13.31
CA SER A 252 22.14 19.18 -12.56
C SER A 252 23.28 19.99 -11.97
N THR A 253 23.97 19.42 -10.99
CA THR A 253 25.20 19.97 -10.40
C THR A 253 26.45 19.19 -10.80
N ASN A 254 26.31 18.17 -11.66
CA ASN A 254 27.37 17.21 -11.98
C ASN A 254 27.77 17.30 -13.47
N GLU A 255 28.61 18.28 -13.80
CA GLU A 255 29.07 18.54 -15.17
C GLU A 255 29.77 17.33 -15.80
N ALA A 256 30.52 16.55 -15.02
CA ALA A 256 31.26 15.39 -15.53
C ALA A 256 30.32 14.30 -16.09
N GLU A 257 29.23 13.97 -15.39
CA GLU A 257 28.27 12.99 -15.89
C GLU A 257 27.37 13.56 -17.00
N VAL A 258 27.07 14.87 -16.97
CA VAL A 258 26.31 15.56 -18.03
C VAL A 258 27.07 15.56 -19.36
N THR A 259 28.34 15.93 -19.34
CA THR A 259 29.19 15.95 -20.54
C THR A 259 29.48 14.55 -21.06
N LYS A 260 29.69 13.58 -20.16
CA LYS A 260 29.81 12.15 -20.51
C LYS A 260 28.54 11.59 -21.18
N PHE A 261 27.36 12.08 -20.82
CA PHE A 261 26.12 11.72 -21.51
C PHE A 261 26.05 12.28 -22.95
N GLY A 262 26.79 13.36 -23.24
CA GLY A 262 26.85 14.04 -24.55
C GLY A 262 26.10 15.36 -24.60
N ILE A 263 25.63 15.87 -23.45
CA ILE A 263 25.03 17.21 -23.35
C ILE A 263 26.14 18.25 -23.31
N ASP A 264 26.00 19.33 -24.09
CA ASP A 264 26.92 20.47 -24.04
C ASP A 264 26.88 21.10 -22.63
N ALA A 265 28.04 21.41 -22.05
CA ALA A 265 28.13 22.06 -20.74
C ALA A 265 27.35 23.39 -20.70
N LYS A 266 27.24 24.09 -21.83
CA LYS A 266 26.42 25.31 -21.97
C LYS A 266 24.93 25.05 -21.80
N ASN A 267 24.47 23.82 -22.01
CA ASN A 267 23.08 23.41 -21.82
C ASN A 267 22.84 22.78 -20.43
N MET A 268 23.76 23.00 -19.49
CA MET A 268 23.60 22.62 -18.10
C MET A 268 23.11 23.82 -17.27
N PHE A 269 22.05 23.60 -16.52
CA PHE A 269 21.48 24.56 -15.58
C PHE A 269 21.79 24.09 -14.16
N GLY A 270 22.77 24.76 -13.54
CA GLY A 270 23.25 24.47 -12.20
C GLY A 270 22.28 24.87 -11.09
N PHE A 271 22.42 24.25 -9.92
CA PHE A 271 21.81 24.72 -8.68
C PHE A 271 22.60 24.22 -7.47
N ALA A 272 22.42 24.84 -6.30
CA ALA A 272 23.27 24.58 -5.15
C ALA A 272 22.83 23.38 -4.29
N SER A 273 23.73 22.92 -3.42
CA SER A 273 23.50 21.78 -2.52
C SER A 273 22.40 22.03 -1.48
N TRP A 274 22.20 23.29 -1.06
CA TRP A 274 21.17 23.74 -0.11
C TRP A 274 19.75 23.78 -0.70
N VAL A 275 19.61 23.45 -2.00
CA VAL A 275 18.31 23.21 -2.64
C VAL A 275 17.89 21.76 -2.39
N GLY A 276 16.88 21.60 -1.53
CA GLY A 276 16.20 20.32 -1.29
C GLY A 276 15.27 19.97 -2.46
N GLY A 277 15.20 18.69 -2.84
CA GLY A 277 14.45 18.26 -4.03
C GLY A 277 12.97 18.67 -4.01
N ARG A 278 12.26 18.44 -2.90
CA ARG A 278 10.85 18.83 -2.73
C ARG A 278 10.60 20.35 -2.60
N TYR A 279 11.67 21.14 -2.55
CA TYR A 279 11.67 22.61 -2.53
C TYR A 279 12.37 23.21 -3.77
N SER A 280 12.47 22.46 -4.88
CA SER A 280 13.36 22.80 -6.00
C SER A 280 12.69 23.45 -7.21
N VAL A 281 11.35 23.48 -7.30
CA VAL A 281 10.63 24.02 -8.48
C VAL A 281 10.98 25.48 -8.79
N TRP A 282 11.51 26.22 -7.80
CA TRP A 282 11.99 27.59 -7.91
C TRP A 282 13.34 27.75 -8.63
N SER A 283 14.13 26.68 -8.75
CA SER A 283 15.48 26.68 -9.32
C SER A 283 15.47 26.35 -10.82
N ALA A 284 16.63 25.95 -11.35
CA ALA A 284 16.77 25.28 -12.64
C ALA A 284 15.74 24.16 -12.90
N ILE A 285 15.29 23.44 -11.85
CA ILE A 285 14.23 22.41 -11.98
C ILE A 285 12.93 22.99 -12.56
N GLY A 286 12.66 24.28 -12.35
CA GLY A 286 11.55 25.02 -12.94
C GLY A 286 11.70 25.34 -14.43
N LEU A 287 12.74 24.87 -15.14
CA LEU A 287 12.93 25.22 -16.56
C LEU A 287 11.76 24.80 -17.45
N SER A 288 11.17 23.62 -17.22
CA SER A 288 9.95 23.20 -17.94
C SER A 288 8.76 24.14 -17.69
N VAL A 289 8.66 24.70 -16.49
CA VAL A 289 7.67 25.73 -16.16
C VAL A 289 7.95 26.99 -16.97
N ALA A 290 9.16 27.54 -16.92
CA ALA A 290 9.54 28.75 -17.64
C ALA A 290 9.36 28.61 -19.16
N LEU A 291 9.72 27.46 -19.73
CA LEU A 291 9.46 27.13 -21.14
C LEU A 291 7.98 27.20 -21.48
N TYR A 292 7.12 26.69 -20.60
CA TYR A 292 5.69 26.58 -20.86
C TYR A 292 4.96 27.92 -20.67
N ILE A 293 5.08 28.53 -19.50
CA ILE A 293 4.32 29.76 -19.17
C ILE A 293 5.06 31.05 -19.58
N GLY A 294 6.31 30.95 -20.01
CA GLY A 294 7.18 32.09 -20.31
C GLY A 294 7.89 32.63 -19.08
N TYR A 295 9.06 33.23 -19.28
CA TYR A 295 9.91 33.65 -18.16
C TYR A 295 9.26 34.75 -17.31
N ASP A 296 8.53 35.71 -17.91
CA ASP A 296 7.86 36.77 -17.14
C ASP A 296 6.83 36.21 -16.15
N ASN A 297 6.08 35.18 -16.54
CA ASN A 297 5.16 34.48 -15.65
C ASN A 297 5.91 33.64 -14.60
N PHE A 298 7.03 33.02 -14.97
CA PHE A 298 7.91 32.33 -14.01
C PHE A 298 8.48 33.32 -12.97
N HIS A 299 8.92 34.50 -13.38
CA HIS A 299 9.38 35.56 -12.48
C HIS A 299 8.25 36.05 -11.56
N GLN A 300 7.02 36.21 -12.05
CA GLN A 300 5.86 36.50 -11.20
C GLN A 300 5.58 35.39 -10.18
N PHE A 301 5.74 34.13 -10.58
CA PHE A 301 5.64 32.98 -9.69
C PHE A 301 6.69 33.02 -8.56
N LEU A 302 7.95 33.35 -8.87
CA LEU A 302 8.98 33.60 -7.86
C LEU A 302 8.63 34.78 -6.96
N ALA A 303 8.19 35.90 -7.54
CA ALA A 303 7.86 37.11 -6.80
C ALA A 303 6.72 36.91 -5.78
N GLY A 304 5.68 36.16 -6.16
CA GLY A 304 4.57 35.84 -5.26
C GLY A 304 5.01 34.97 -4.08
N ALA A 305 5.94 34.05 -4.32
CA ALA A 305 6.58 33.27 -3.27
C ALA A 305 7.41 34.15 -2.33
N GLN A 306 8.21 35.09 -2.86
CA GLN A 306 8.96 36.06 -2.05
C GLN A 306 8.04 36.92 -1.16
N ALA A 307 6.88 37.32 -1.68
CA ALA A 307 5.91 38.09 -0.90
C ALA A 307 5.41 37.31 0.33
N MET A 308 5.20 35.99 0.19
CA MET A 308 4.83 35.12 1.31
C MET A 308 6.02 34.84 2.25
N ASP A 309 7.25 34.72 1.73
CA ASP A 309 8.47 34.66 2.57
C ASP A 309 8.58 35.88 3.48
N LYS A 310 8.38 37.07 2.90
CA LYS A 310 8.41 38.34 3.63
C LYS A 310 7.34 38.37 4.73
N HIS A 311 6.11 37.97 4.39
CA HIS A 311 5.02 37.86 5.37
C HIS A 311 5.38 36.91 6.52
N PHE A 312 5.94 35.74 6.21
CA PHE A 312 6.35 34.76 7.22
C PHE A 312 7.49 35.27 8.12
N ARG A 313 8.46 36.02 7.57
CA ARG A 313 9.60 36.58 8.28
C ARG A 313 9.21 37.75 9.20
N GLU A 314 8.36 38.65 8.73
CA GLU A 314 8.15 39.96 9.36
C GLU A 314 6.88 40.03 10.21
N THR A 315 5.93 39.11 10.05
CA THR A 315 4.65 39.14 10.78
C THR A 315 4.76 38.43 12.13
N PRO A 316 4.28 39.06 13.24
CA PRO A 316 4.18 38.41 14.54
C PRO A 316 3.37 37.11 14.48
N LEU A 317 3.81 36.08 15.22
CA LEU A 317 3.25 34.72 15.15
C LEU A 317 1.72 34.66 15.28
N GLU A 318 1.11 35.48 16.14
CA GLU A 318 -0.33 35.56 16.35
C GLU A 318 -1.14 36.03 15.14
N LYS A 319 -0.48 36.59 14.11
CA LYS A 319 -1.08 37.04 12.85
C LYS A 319 -0.40 36.40 11.63
N ASN A 320 0.57 35.52 11.85
CA ASN A 320 1.40 34.95 10.82
C ASN A 320 0.69 33.74 10.19
N ILE A 321 0.29 33.88 8.94
CA ILE A 321 -0.63 32.98 8.26
C ILE A 321 -0.07 31.55 8.17
N PRO A 322 1.14 31.30 7.62
CA PRO A 322 1.73 29.98 7.64
C PRO A 322 1.99 29.42 9.05
N ALA A 323 2.43 30.27 9.99
CA ALA A 323 2.70 29.81 11.35
C ALA A 323 1.43 29.32 12.05
N LEU A 324 0.32 30.05 11.92
CA LEU A 324 -0.98 29.62 12.44
C LEU A 324 -1.46 28.31 11.78
N GLY A 325 -1.24 28.13 10.48
CA GLY A 325 -1.54 26.89 9.78
C GLY A 325 -0.75 25.69 10.33
N GLY A 326 0.57 25.84 10.54
CA GLY A 326 1.40 24.79 11.12
C GLY A 326 1.05 24.48 12.57
N LEU A 327 0.78 25.50 13.39
CA LEU A 327 0.34 25.30 14.78
C LEU A 327 -1.04 24.63 14.89
N LEU A 328 -1.92 24.91 13.93
CA LEU A 328 -3.21 24.24 13.83
C LEU A 328 -3.05 22.75 13.46
N SER A 329 -2.09 22.42 12.60
CA SER A 329 -1.72 21.03 12.29
C SER A 329 -1.21 20.29 13.53
N VAL A 330 -0.29 20.90 14.29
CA VAL A 330 0.18 20.38 15.59
C VAL A 330 -0.98 20.19 16.57
N TRP A 331 -1.90 21.16 16.65
CA TRP A 331 -3.09 21.07 17.50
C TRP A 331 -3.92 19.82 17.23
N TYR A 332 -4.20 19.53 15.95
CA TYR A 332 -4.99 18.38 15.58
C TYR A 332 -4.22 17.05 15.64
N SER A 333 -2.96 17.04 15.20
CA SER A 333 -2.13 15.84 15.20
C SER A 333 -1.90 15.35 16.64
N ASP A 334 -1.42 16.22 17.52
CA ASP A 334 -0.92 15.81 18.83
C ASP A 334 -1.98 15.77 19.93
N PHE A 335 -2.96 16.67 19.89
CA PHE A 335 -3.96 16.78 20.97
C PHE A 335 -5.27 16.08 20.61
N PHE A 336 -5.69 16.13 19.34
CA PHE A 336 -6.88 15.41 18.86
C PHE A 336 -6.58 14.04 18.25
N GLY A 337 -5.31 13.70 18.00
CA GLY A 337 -4.91 12.42 17.40
C GLY A 337 -5.32 12.27 15.94
N ALA A 338 -5.49 13.38 15.20
CA ALA A 338 -5.84 13.35 13.79
C ALA A 338 -4.64 12.89 12.96
N GLN A 339 -4.70 11.69 12.40
CA GLN A 339 -3.59 11.11 11.62
C GLN A 339 -3.53 11.60 10.17
N THR A 340 -4.59 12.26 9.68
CA THR A 340 -4.75 12.63 8.27
C THR A 340 -5.16 14.09 8.14
N HIS A 341 -4.67 14.76 7.11
CA HIS A 341 -5.06 16.12 6.74
C HIS A 341 -5.54 16.14 5.29
N LEU A 342 -6.76 16.64 5.05
CA LEU A 342 -7.33 16.73 3.71
C LEU A 342 -6.98 18.07 3.08
N VAL A 343 -6.50 18.06 1.83
CA VAL A 343 -6.38 19.27 0.99
C VAL A 343 -7.27 19.10 -0.23
N ALA A 344 -8.39 19.83 -0.31
CA ALA A 344 -9.37 19.71 -1.38
C ALA A 344 -9.47 21.02 -2.18
N PRO A 345 -8.79 21.12 -3.33
CA PRO A 345 -8.95 22.27 -4.22
C PRO A 345 -10.28 22.20 -4.97
N PHE A 346 -11.10 23.24 -4.86
CA PHE A 346 -12.24 23.53 -5.73
C PHE A 346 -11.73 24.24 -6.99
N ASP A 347 -10.78 23.59 -7.67
CA ASP A 347 -10.14 24.04 -8.90
C ASP A 347 -9.54 22.83 -9.62
N GLN A 348 -9.89 22.65 -10.90
CA GLN A 348 -9.45 21.49 -11.69
C GLN A 348 -8.00 21.58 -12.14
N TYR A 349 -7.45 22.79 -12.34
CA TYR A 349 -6.03 22.96 -12.68
C TYR A 349 -5.13 22.59 -11.50
N LEU A 350 -5.63 22.71 -10.26
CA LEU A 350 -4.94 22.29 -9.04
C LEU A 350 -5.04 20.78 -8.74
N HIS A 351 -5.39 19.91 -9.70
CA HIS A 351 -5.55 18.46 -9.46
C HIS A 351 -4.31 17.74 -8.96
N ARG A 352 -3.11 18.23 -9.28
CA ARG A 352 -1.85 17.69 -8.77
C ARG A 352 -1.37 18.36 -7.48
N PHE A 353 -2.08 19.37 -6.98
CA PHE A 353 -1.69 20.11 -5.78
C PHE A 353 -1.64 19.20 -4.53
N PRO A 354 -2.63 18.33 -4.25
CA PRO A 354 -2.53 17.41 -3.12
C PRO A 354 -1.34 16.45 -3.23
N ALA A 355 -1.07 15.90 -4.42
CA ALA A 355 0.06 14.99 -4.66
C ALA A 355 1.43 15.68 -4.50
N TYR A 356 1.55 16.95 -4.88
CA TYR A 356 2.73 17.75 -4.60
C TYR A 356 2.93 17.96 -3.09
N LEU A 357 1.85 18.31 -2.37
CA LEU A 357 1.90 18.52 -0.92
C LEU A 357 2.20 17.24 -0.13
N GLN A 358 1.81 16.07 -0.63
CA GLN A 358 2.20 14.78 -0.05
C GLN A 358 3.72 14.67 0.06
N GLN A 359 4.45 14.96 -1.02
CA GLN A 359 5.91 14.95 -0.94
C GLN A 359 6.42 16.07 -0.03
N LEU A 360 5.93 17.30 -0.21
CA LEU A 360 6.39 18.45 0.56
C LEU A 360 6.29 18.20 2.08
N SER A 361 5.11 17.80 2.57
CA SER A 361 4.87 17.61 4.00
C SER A 361 5.37 16.26 4.50
N MET A 362 4.98 15.14 3.87
CA MET A 362 5.24 13.81 4.44
C MET A 362 6.72 13.41 4.36
N GLU A 363 7.44 13.78 3.30
CA GLU A 363 8.89 13.52 3.22
C GLU A 363 9.69 14.47 4.13
N SER A 364 9.16 15.67 4.40
CA SER A 364 9.77 16.60 5.36
C SER A 364 9.57 16.14 6.80
N ASN A 365 8.31 15.91 7.20
CA ASN A 365 7.91 15.81 8.60
C ASN A 365 7.48 14.41 9.05
N GLY A 366 7.49 13.41 8.15
CA GLY A 366 7.34 11.99 8.49
C GLY A 366 8.58 11.43 9.19
N LYS A 367 8.93 12.00 10.35
CA LYS A 367 10.17 11.74 11.09
C LYS A 367 9.87 11.29 12.51
N ALA A 368 10.79 10.51 13.07
CA ALA A 368 10.67 9.99 14.43
C ALA A 368 11.83 10.38 15.35
N ILE A 369 12.87 11.04 14.83
CA ILE A 369 14.08 11.42 15.57
C ILE A 369 14.18 12.94 15.65
N THR A 370 14.39 13.44 16.86
CA THR A 370 14.56 14.87 17.16
C THR A 370 15.99 15.34 16.89
N ARG A 371 16.21 16.65 16.92
CA ARG A 371 17.54 17.29 16.83
C ARG A 371 18.51 16.88 17.94
N THR A 372 18.01 16.37 19.07
CA THR A 372 18.86 15.84 20.15
C THR A 372 19.26 14.38 19.93
N GLY A 373 18.74 13.73 18.89
CA GLY A 373 18.98 12.31 18.57
C GLY A 373 18.04 11.35 19.30
N GLU A 374 17.09 11.86 20.08
CA GLU A 374 16.09 11.04 20.77
C GLU A 374 14.87 10.77 19.90
N TYR A 375 14.23 9.62 20.10
CA TYR A 375 12.91 9.35 19.52
C TYR A 375 11.85 10.30 20.09
N VAL A 376 10.92 10.73 19.25
CA VAL A 376 9.77 11.55 19.65
C VAL A 376 8.85 10.75 20.59
N LYS A 377 8.18 11.46 21.53
CA LYS A 377 7.18 10.90 22.46
C LYS A 377 5.74 11.32 22.10
N TYR A 378 5.57 11.86 20.90
CA TYR A 378 4.37 12.46 20.32
C TYR A 378 4.31 12.08 18.83
N THR A 379 3.27 12.51 18.11
CA THR A 379 3.16 12.25 16.67
C THR A 379 3.80 13.39 15.87
N THR A 380 4.11 13.15 14.59
CA THR A 380 4.69 14.16 13.71
C THR A 380 3.81 14.37 12.49
N GLY A 381 4.40 14.47 11.28
CA GLY A 381 3.69 14.86 10.06
C GLY A 381 2.44 13.99 9.79
N PRO A 382 1.28 14.60 9.52
CA PRO A 382 0.07 13.85 9.18
C PRO A 382 0.15 13.26 7.77
N ILE A 383 -0.71 12.29 7.48
CA ILE A 383 -0.89 11.77 6.12
C ILE A 383 -1.74 12.78 5.33
N LEU A 384 -1.13 13.44 4.35
CA LEU A 384 -1.85 14.34 3.44
C LEU A 384 -2.53 13.54 2.33
N PHE A 385 -3.78 13.89 2.03
CA PHE A 385 -4.50 13.34 0.88
C PHE A 385 -5.49 14.35 0.34
N GLY A 386 -5.98 14.12 -0.88
CA GLY A 386 -7.02 14.96 -1.47
C GLY A 386 -7.16 14.79 -2.97
N GLU A 387 -8.28 15.31 -3.47
CA GLU A 387 -8.66 15.34 -4.88
C GLU A 387 -9.44 16.65 -5.14
N PRO A 388 -9.51 17.14 -6.39
CA PRO A 388 -10.35 18.27 -6.72
C PRO A 388 -11.81 18.06 -6.32
N ALA A 389 -12.39 19.12 -5.77
CA ALA A 389 -13.82 19.24 -5.61
C ALA A 389 -14.43 19.91 -6.87
N THR A 390 -15.63 19.53 -7.30
CA THR A 390 -16.63 18.74 -6.54
C THR A 390 -16.48 17.22 -6.63
N ASN A 391 -15.55 16.67 -7.41
CA ASN A 391 -15.39 15.22 -7.59
C ASN A 391 -15.19 14.48 -6.25
N ALA A 392 -14.37 15.03 -5.35
CA ALA A 392 -14.17 14.49 -4.00
C ALA A 392 -15.48 14.36 -3.19
N GLN A 393 -16.47 15.22 -3.45
CA GLN A 393 -17.78 15.14 -2.80
C GLN A 393 -18.54 13.86 -3.15
N HIS A 394 -18.29 13.35 -4.36
CA HIS A 394 -18.89 12.15 -4.92
C HIS A 394 -17.99 10.91 -4.79
N SER A 395 -16.92 10.98 -3.99
CA SER A 395 -16.08 9.83 -3.68
C SER A 395 -16.00 9.60 -2.16
N PHE A 396 -15.09 10.29 -1.47
CA PHE A 396 -14.76 10.02 -0.06
C PHE A 396 -15.36 11.01 0.94
N PHE A 397 -16.10 12.04 0.50
CA PHE A 397 -16.76 12.96 1.45
C PHE A 397 -17.84 12.29 2.30
N GLN A 398 -18.37 11.13 1.88
CA GLN A 398 -19.19 10.28 2.75
C GLN A 398 -18.46 9.94 4.06
N LEU A 399 -17.19 9.51 3.97
CA LEU A 399 -16.35 9.25 5.13
C LEU A 399 -16.03 10.54 5.88
N LEU A 400 -15.78 11.63 5.15
CA LEU A 400 -15.51 12.93 5.75
C LEU A 400 -16.68 13.41 6.63
N HIS A 401 -17.94 13.20 6.21
CA HIS A 401 -19.14 13.66 6.93
C HIS A 401 -19.62 12.70 8.02
N GLN A 402 -19.72 11.40 7.70
CA GLN A 402 -20.37 10.41 8.56
C GLN A 402 -19.44 9.28 9.02
N GLY A 403 -18.17 9.29 8.61
CA GLY A 403 -17.17 8.35 9.09
C GLY A 403 -16.74 8.63 10.54
N THR A 404 -15.96 7.72 11.10
CA THR A 404 -15.51 7.76 12.51
C THR A 404 -14.19 8.48 12.72
N LYS A 405 -13.61 9.07 11.67
CA LYS A 405 -12.32 9.78 11.73
C LYS A 405 -12.56 11.29 11.84
N LEU A 406 -11.73 11.95 12.66
CA LEU A 406 -11.57 13.39 12.63
C LEU A 406 -10.53 13.71 11.55
N ILE A 407 -10.91 14.51 10.57
CA ILE A 407 -10.07 14.88 9.43
C ILE A 407 -10.12 16.41 9.30
N PRO A 408 -9.12 17.13 9.81
CA PRO A 408 -8.92 18.54 9.46
C PRO A 408 -8.79 18.68 7.94
N ALA A 409 -9.42 19.70 7.39
CA ALA A 409 -9.48 19.89 5.94
C ALA A 409 -9.22 21.34 5.53
N ASP A 410 -8.34 21.53 4.55
CA ASP A 410 -8.16 22.78 3.84
C ASP A 410 -8.96 22.73 2.54
N PHE A 411 -9.91 23.64 2.39
CA PHE A 411 -10.61 23.86 1.13
C PHE A 411 -10.02 25.09 0.45
N LEU A 412 -9.64 24.95 -0.82
CA LEU A 412 -9.04 26.03 -1.61
C LEU A 412 -9.92 26.37 -2.81
N MET A 413 -10.15 27.64 -3.09
CA MET A 413 -10.88 28.05 -4.30
C MET A 413 -10.36 29.40 -4.81
N ALA A 414 -10.46 29.63 -6.11
CA ALA A 414 -10.35 30.96 -6.70
C ALA A 414 -11.73 31.61 -6.82
N ALA A 415 -11.90 32.88 -6.50
CA ALA A 415 -13.17 33.60 -6.68
C ALA A 415 -13.49 33.77 -8.18
N GLU A 416 -12.48 34.07 -8.98
CA GLU A 416 -12.55 34.26 -10.42
C GLU A 416 -12.04 33.02 -11.17
N SER A 417 -12.86 32.50 -12.08
CA SER A 417 -12.46 31.40 -12.96
C SER A 417 -11.59 31.90 -14.11
N HIS A 418 -10.62 31.09 -14.53
CA HIS A 418 -9.96 31.27 -15.83
C HIS A 418 -10.90 30.99 -17.01
N ASN A 419 -11.96 30.22 -16.79
CA ASN A 419 -12.92 29.79 -17.80
C ASN A 419 -14.34 30.22 -17.40
N PRO A 420 -14.76 31.47 -17.64
CA PRO A 420 -16.06 32.00 -17.24
C PRO A 420 -17.23 31.50 -18.13
N VAL A 421 -17.31 30.18 -18.32
CA VAL A 421 -18.33 29.48 -19.13
C VAL A 421 -19.73 29.86 -18.66
N GLU A 422 -20.64 30.08 -19.62
CA GLU A 422 -22.03 30.51 -19.38
C GLU A 422 -22.11 31.75 -18.47
N GLY A 423 -21.24 32.74 -18.70
CA GLY A 423 -21.19 33.97 -17.88
C GLY A 423 -20.86 33.69 -16.41
N GLY A 424 -20.00 32.70 -16.16
CA GLY A 424 -19.55 32.30 -14.82
C GLY A 424 -20.55 31.45 -14.03
N LYS A 425 -21.56 30.85 -14.67
CA LYS A 425 -22.54 29.97 -13.97
C LYS A 425 -21.84 28.80 -13.27
N HIS A 426 -20.91 28.16 -13.96
CA HIS A 426 -20.11 27.06 -13.39
C HIS A 426 -19.34 27.51 -12.15
N GLN A 427 -18.72 28.70 -12.20
CA GLN A 427 -17.98 29.26 -11.08
C GLN A 427 -18.89 29.55 -9.87
N ARG A 428 -20.10 30.09 -10.10
CA ARG A 428 -21.08 30.31 -9.02
C ARG A 428 -21.54 29.00 -8.38
N MET A 429 -21.74 27.94 -9.19
CA MET A 429 -22.08 26.61 -8.67
C MET A 429 -20.93 25.99 -7.87
N LEU A 430 -19.70 26.14 -8.34
CA LEU A 430 -18.50 25.69 -7.63
C LEU A 430 -18.35 26.41 -6.30
N ALA A 431 -18.52 27.74 -6.29
CA ALA A 431 -18.52 28.56 -5.06
C ALA A 431 -19.63 28.16 -4.08
N ALA A 432 -20.84 27.91 -4.56
CA ALA A 432 -21.93 27.42 -3.71
C ALA A 432 -21.55 26.10 -3.02
N ASN A 433 -20.91 25.17 -3.74
CA ASN A 433 -20.44 23.91 -3.17
C ASN A 433 -19.27 24.09 -2.19
N PHE A 434 -18.30 24.96 -2.49
CA PHE A 434 -17.20 25.30 -1.58
C PHE A 434 -17.72 25.81 -0.24
N LEU A 435 -18.64 26.79 -0.28
CA LEU A 435 -19.24 27.37 0.91
C LEU A 435 -20.10 26.34 1.67
N ALA A 436 -20.99 25.64 0.96
CA ALA A 436 -21.93 24.69 1.56
C ALA A 436 -21.22 23.49 2.22
N GLN A 437 -20.14 22.97 1.64
CA GLN A 437 -19.42 21.85 2.26
C GLN A 437 -18.74 22.26 3.57
N SER A 438 -18.09 23.44 3.61
CA SER A 438 -17.49 23.95 4.85
C SER A 438 -18.54 24.22 5.94
N GLU A 439 -19.72 24.71 5.54
CA GLU A 439 -20.85 24.93 6.45
C GLU A 439 -21.43 23.60 6.94
N ALA A 440 -21.70 22.64 6.05
CA ALA A 440 -22.27 21.35 6.39
C ALA A 440 -21.40 20.57 7.38
N LEU A 441 -20.07 20.59 7.19
CA LEU A 441 -19.11 20.00 8.11
C LEU A 441 -19.16 20.64 9.51
N MET A 442 -19.41 21.95 9.59
CA MET A 442 -19.59 22.65 10.85
C MET A 442 -20.94 22.36 11.52
N VAL A 443 -22.06 22.51 10.79
CA VAL A 443 -23.41 22.55 11.40
C VAL A 443 -24.06 21.19 11.56
N GLY A 444 -23.75 20.23 10.69
CA GLY A 444 -24.42 18.94 10.64
C GLY A 444 -25.93 19.04 10.41
N LYS A 445 -26.64 17.96 10.72
CA LYS A 445 -28.10 17.83 10.62
C LYS A 445 -28.58 16.91 11.73
N THR A 446 -29.33 17.47 12.67
CA THR A 446 -29.81 16.76 13.86
C THR A 446 -30.93 15.75 13.55
N PRO A 447 -31.14 14.72 14.39
CA PRO A 447 -32.26 13.79 14.24
C PRO A 447 -33.63 14.48 14.13
N ALA A 448 -33.85 15.56 14.89
CA ALA A 448 -35.10 16.32 14.85
C ALA A 448 -35.33 17.01 13.49
N GLN A 449 -34.27 17.58 12.90
CA GLN A 449 -34.34 18.17 11.55
C GLN A 449 -34.62 17.09 10.50
N VAL A 450 -33.95 15.94 10.60
CA VAL A 450 -34.17 14.79 9.70
C VAL A 450 -35.61 14.28 9.77
N LYS A 451 -36.20 14.18 10.98
CA LYS A 451 -37.61 13.83 11.17
C LYS A 451 -38.55 14.88 10.57
N ALA A 452 -38.25 16.16 10.76
CA ALA A 452 -39.04 17.26 10.20
C ALA A 452 -39.01 17.29 8.66
N GLU A 453 -37.94 16.78 8.03
CA GLU A 453 -37.83 16.58 6.58
C GLU A 453 -38.64 15.36 6.07
N GLY A 454 -39.36 14.65 6.95
CA GLY A 454 -40.21 13.51 6.59
C GLY A 454 -39.45 12.18 6.42
N ALA A 455 -38.26 12.04 7.01
CA ALA A 455 -37.57 10.76 7.02
C ALA A 455 -38.33 9.71 7.86
N ALA A 456 -38.39 8.47 7.36
CA ALA A 456 -38.87 7.33 8.13
C ALA A 456 -37.98 7.11 9.38
N GLU A 457 -38.57 6.65 10.48
CA GLU A 457 -37.92 6.59 11.79
C GLU A 457 -36.62 5.78 11.76
N GLU A 458 -36.63 4.66 11.04
CA GLU A 458 -35.48 3.78 10.84
C GLU A 458 -34.33 4.42 10.06
N LEU A 459 -34.60 5.46 9.26
CA LEU A 459 -33.58 6.19 8.49
C LEU A 459 -33.05 7.42 9.22
N VAL A 460 -33.61 7.80 10.36
CA VAL A 460 -33.24 9.03 11.06
C VAL A 460 -31.76 9.03 11.46
N SER A 461 -31.27 7.92 12.02
CA SER A 461 -29.86 7.76 12.40
C SER A 461 -28.93 7.83 11.18
N HIS A 462 -29.32 7.18 10.07
CA HIS A 462 -28.55 7.14 8.83
C HIS A 462 -28.48 8.49 8.12
N LYS A 463 -29.51 9.33 8.23
CA LYS A 463 -29.58 10.66 7.62
C LYS A 463 -29.13 11.79 8.56
N THR A 464 -28.72 11.45 9.78
CA THR A 464 -28.15 12.40 10.75
C THR A 464 -26.69 12.70 10.40
N PHE A 465 -26.32 13.98 10.45
CA PHE A 465 -24.95 14.44 10.27
C PHE A 465 -24.51 15.07 11.59
N LEU A 466 -23.44 14.54 12.20
CA LEU A 466 -22.99 15.02 13.51
C LEU A 466 -22.45 16.46 13.46
N GLY A 467 -21.97 16.91 12.29
CA GLY A 467 -21.32 18.20 12.15
C GLY A 467 -20.05 18.28 13.00
N ASN A 468 -19.71 19.49 13.45
CA ASN A 468 -18.55 19.78 14.29
C ASN A 468 -17.23 19.24 13.73
N ARG A 469 -17.03 19.33 12.41
CA ARG A 469 -15.80 18.91 11.73
C ARG A 469 -15.03 20.15 11.25
N PRO A 470 -13.72 20.25 11.58
CA PRO A 470 -12.98 21.47 11.35
C PRO A 470 -12.58 21.66 9.89
N THR A 471 -12.65 22.90 9.41
CA THR A 471 -12.17 23.28 8.08
C THR A 471 -11.44 24.62 8.12
N THR A 472 -10.40 24.73 7.30
CA THR A 472 -9.78 26.01 6.91
C THR A 472 -10.23 26.33 5.49
N SER A 473 -10.74 27.53 5.26
CA SER A 473 -11.14 27.97 3.91
C SER A 473 -10.12 28.98 3.37
N ILE A 474 -9.49 28.64 2.25
CA ILE A 474 -8.51 29.47 1.56
C ILE A 474 -9.14 29.96 0.25
N LEU A 475 -9.43 31.25 0.17
CA LEU A 475 -10.09 31.86 -0.98
C LEU A 475 -9.13 32.86 -1.64
N ALA A 476 -8.55 32.47 -2.77
CA ALA A 476 -7.78 33.36 -3.61
C ALA A 476 -8.70 34.15 -4.54
N GLN A 477 -8.29 35.34 -5.00
CA GLN A 477 -9.04 36.05 -6.03
C GLN A 477 -9.01 35.29 -7.36
N LYS A 478 -7.83 34.91 -7.84
CA LYS A 478 -7.61 34.15 -9.08
C LYS A 478 -6.29 33.38 -8.97
N ILE A 479 -6.19 32.17 -9.54
CA ILE A 479 -4.90 31.43 -9.56
C ILE A 479 -3.98 32.02 -10.65
N THR A 480 -3.29 33.10 -10.31
CA THR A 480 -2.21 33.68 -11.12
C THR A 480 -0.86 32.98 -10.82
N PRO A 481 0.19 33.16 -11.64
CA PRO A 481 1.52 32.66 -11.30
C PRO A 481 1.98 33.13 -9.91
N SER A 482 1.81 34.43 -9.61
CA SER A 482 2.15 34.99 -8.30
C SER A 482 1.31 34.38 -7.17
N THR A 483 -0.02 34.24 -7.36
CA THR A 483 -0.90 33.61 -6.37
C THR A 483 -0.51 32.17 -6.08
N LEU A 484 -0.19 31.38 -7.12
CA LEU A 484 0.27 30.01 -6.94
C LEU A 484 1.60 29.96 -6.18
N GLY A 485 2.54 30.85 -6.50
CA GLY A 485 3.81 30.98 -5.79
C GLY A 485 3.61 31.24 -4.30
N ALA A 486 2.70 32.16 -3.95
CA ALA A 486 2.33 32.45 -2.57
C ALA A 486 1.66 31.25 -1.86
N LEU A 487 0.77 30.51 -2.54
CA LEU A 487 0.09 29.33 -1.99
C LEU A 487 1.04 28.17 -1.71
N ILE A 488 1.97 27.88 -2.61
CA ILE A 488 3.00 26.85 -2.38
C ILE A 488 3.86 27.24 -1.17
N THR A 489 4.32 28.50 -1.15
CA THR A 489 5.17 29.01 -0.07
C THR A 489 4.47 29.04 1.28
N TYR A 490 3.14 29.27 1.29
CA TYR A 490 2.33 29.09 2.50
C TYR A 490 2.49 27.67 3.05
N TYR A 491 2.35 26.62 2.22
CA TYR A 491 2.51 25.24 2.68
C TYR A 491 3.95 24.87 3.03
N GLU A 492 4.96 25.41 2.35
CA GLU A 492 6.36 25.23 2.74
C GLU A 492 6.62 25.74 4.17
N HIS A 493 6.09 26.93 4.50
CA HIS A 493 6.26 27.52 5.82
C HIS A 493 5.35 26.90 6.90
N VAL A 494 4.19 26.34 6.51
CA VAL A 494 3.40 25.44 7.37
C VAL A 494 4.23 24.22 7.76
N THR A 495 4.81 23.53 6.77
CA THR A 495 5.69 22.37 6.99
C THR A 495 6.93 22.71 7.82
N PHE A 496 7.54 23.88 7.60
CA PHE A 496 8.63 24.37 8.45
C PHE A 496 8.18 24.57 9.90
N THR A 497 7.04 25.24 10.11
CA THR A 497 6.53 25.54 11.46
C THR A 497 6.24 24.25 12.24
N GLU A 498 5.58 23.29 11.60
CA GLU A 498 5.36 21.94 12.14
C GLU A 498 6.67 21.28 12.60
N GLY A 499 7.67 21.20 11.71
CA GLY A 499 8.94 20.54 12.01
C GLY A 499 9.77 21.25 13.06
N ALA A 500 9.71 22.59 13.11
CA ALA A 500 10.33 23.40 14.14
C ALA A 500 9.70 23.12 15.51
N VAL A 501 8.36 23.06 15.60
CA VAL A 501 7.66 22.70 16.84
C VAL A 501 7.99 21.28 17.28
N TRP A 502 7.96 20.30 16.38
CA TRP A 502 8.32 18.91 16.68
C TRP A 502 9.82 18.65 16.88
N ASN A 503 10.66 19.69 16.77
CA ASN A 503 12.11 19.59 16.95
C ASN A 503 12.75 18.49 16.07
N ILE A 504 12.26 18.31 14.85
CA ILE A 504 12.75 17.33 13.86
C ILE A 504 13.54 18.02 12.73
N ASN A 505 14.14 17.23 11.83
CA ASN A 505 14.72 17.75 10.59
C ASN A 505 13.72 17.66 9.42
N SER A 506 13.16 18.78 9.00
CA SER A 506 12.26 18.84 7.83
C SER A 506 12.98 18.70 6.48
N PHE A 507 14.30 18.66 6.46
CA PHE A 507 15.09 18.90 5.24
C PHE A 507 15.98 17.73 4.81
N ASP A 508 16.09 16.68 5.62
CA ASP A 508 16.68 15.40 5.23
C ASP A 508 15.62 14.37 4.78
N GLN A 509 16.06 13.18 4.35
CA GLN A 509 15.17 12.07 3.96
C GLN A 509 15.84 10.68 4.10
N TRP A 510 16.53 10.40 5.20
CA TRP A 510 17.25 9.12 5.41
C TRP A 510 16.37 7.86 5.24
N GLY A 511 15.06 7.97 5.44
CA GLY A 511 14.11 6.86 5.29
C GLY A 511 14.05 6.22 3.90
N VAL A 512 14.56 6.87 2.85
CA VAL A 512 14.54 6.33 1.48
C VAL A 512 15.72 5.41 1.15
N GLU A 513 16.75 5.36 1.98
CA GLU A 513 18.02 4.69 1.64
C GLU A 513 17.94 3.17 1.67
N LEU A 514 17.25 2.59 2.66
CA LEU A 514 17.15 1.15 2.80
C LEU A 514 16.50 0.50 1.57
N GLY A 515 15.39 1.07 1.10
CA GLY A 515 14.70 0.59 -0.10
C GLY A 515 15.59 0.64 -1.34
N LYS A 516 16.36 1.72 -1.53
CA LYS A 516 17.31 1.87 -2.65
C LYS A 516 18.43 0.82 -2.60
N ALA A 517 19.00 0.58 -1.42
CA ALA A 517 20.06 -0.41 -1.25
C ALA A 517 19.57 -1.83 -1.54
N LEU A 518 18.38 -2.19 -1.00
CA LEU A 518 17.78 -3.51 -1.23
C LEU A 518 17.39 -3.70 -2.70
N ALA A 519 16.77 -2.70 -3.34
CA ALA A 519 16.39 -2.78 -4.75
C ALA A 519 17.60 -2.97 -5.67
N LYS A 520 18.72 -2.28 -5.42
CA LYS A 520 19.96 -2.44 -6.19
C LYS A 520 20.49 -3.88 -6.13
N ASN A 521 20.49 -4.49 -4.94
CA ASN A 521 20.93 -5.87 -4.77
C ASN A 521 19.99 -6.85 -5.46
N ILE A 522 18.68 -6.70 -5.23
CA ILE A 522 17.63 -7.53 -5.85
C ILE A 522 17.68 -7.44 -7.38
N GLN A 523 17.90 -6.24 -7.94
CA GLN A 523 18.05 -6.06 -9.39
C GLN A 523 19.24 -6.87 -9.92
N SER A 524 20.41 -6.74 -9.32
CA SER A 524 21.61 -7.48 -9.72
C SER A 524 21.39 -8.99 -9.66
N GLU A 525 20.63 -9.46 -8.67
CA GLU A 525 20.30 -10.86 -8.53
C GLU A 525 19.26 -11.31 -9.57
N LEU A 526 18.24 -10.51 -9.88
CA LEU A 526 17.26 -10.81 -10.94
C LEU A 526 17.92 -10.96 -12.31
N GLU A 527 18.95 -10.15 -12.60
CA GLU A 527 19.77 -10.20 -13.81
C GLU A 527 20.73 -11.41 -13.82
N THR A 528 21.01 -12.02 -12.65
CA THR A 528 21.91 -13.17 -12.50
C THR A 528 21.12 -14.47 -12.30
N SER A 529 21.20 -15.39 -13.26
CA SER A 529 20.52 -16.70 -13.16
C SER A 529 20.90 -17.47 -11.89
N GLY A 530 19.90 -17.93 -11.13
CA GLY A 530 20.09 -18.78 -9.94
C GLY A 530 20.41 -18.04 -8.63
N ALA A 531 20.51 -16.71 -8.63
CA ALA A 531 20.72 -15.90 -7.42
C ALA A 531 19.41 -15.57 -6.68
N GLY A 532 19.50 -15.23 -5.39
CA GLY A 532 18.38 -14.69 -4.58
C GLY A 532 17.83 -15.59 -3.47
N ALA A 533 18.63 -16.53 -2.93
CA ALA A 533 18.22 -17.38 -1.80
C ALA A 533 18.47 -16.76 -0.41
N ASP A 534 19.23 -15.66 -0.34
CA ASP A 534 19.69 -15.05 0.92
C ASP A 534 18.73 -14.01 1.51
N HIS A 535 17.56 -13.81 0.89
CA HIS A 535 16.49 -12.95 1.42
C HIS A 535 15.50 -13.74 2.27
N ASP A 536 14.57 -13.03 2.91
CA ASP A 536 13.43 -13.68 3.55
C ASP A 536 12.63 -14.51 2.54
N SER A 537 11.90 -15.52 3.03
CA SER A 537 11.21 -16.48 2.17
C SER A 537 10.18 -15.83 1.23
N SER A 538 9.62 -14.67 1.58
CA SER A 538 8.68 -13.96 0.70
C SER A 538 9.40 -13.33 -0.49
N THR A 539 10.49 -12.60 -0.23
CA THR A 539 11.26 -11.93 -1.28
C THR A 539 11.88 -12.96 -2.23
N SER A 540 12.53 -13.99 -1.69
CA SER A 540 13.14 -15.07 -2.48
C SER A 540 12.09 -15.78 -3.36
N ALA A 541 10.91 -16.10 -2.81
CA ALA A 541 9.84 -16.74 -3.58
C ALA A 541 9.32 -15.83 -4.71
N LYS A 542 9.12 -14.53 -4.45
CA LYS A 542 8.65 -13.57 -5.46
C LYS A 542 9.67 -13.39 -6.59
N MET A 543 10.96 -13.38 -6.29
CA MET A 543 12.01 -13.31 -7.32
C MET A 543 11.97 -14.55 -8.22
N VAL A 544 11.81 -15.74 -7.65
CA VAL A 544 11.65 -16.99 -8.43
C VAL A 544 10.39 -16.92 -9.29
N SER A 545 9.23 -16.54 -8.72
CA SER A 545 7.97 -16.41 -9.46
C SER A 545 8.06 -15.37 -10.57
N SER A 546 8.70 -14.23 -10.34
CA SER A 546 8.90 -13.19 -11.35
C SER A 546 9.68 -13.72 -12.57
N ARG A 547 10.73 -14.50 -12.36
CA ARG A 547 11.51 -15.12 -13.45
C ARG A 547 10.67 -16.16 -14.22
N GLN A 548 9.93 -17.01 -13.50
CA GLN A 548 9.07 -18.02 -14.12
C GLN A 548 8.01 -17.36 -15.01
N LEU A 549 7.29 -16.37 -14.50
CA LEU A 549 6.24 -15.67 -15.24
C LEU A 549 6.79 -14.88 -16.45
N SER A 550 8.00 -14.31 -16.33
CA SER A 550 8.63 -13.58 -17.44
C SER A 550 9.07 -14.47 -18.61
N THR A 551 9.49 -15.71 -18.34
CA THR A 551 9.97 -16.65 -19.37
C THR A 551 8.84 -17.39 -20.08
N SER A 552 7.71 -17.63 -19.42
CA SER A 552 6.52 -18.25 -20.04
C SER A 552 5.96 -17.44 -21.22
N SER A 553 6.08 -16.10 -21.21
CA SER A 553 5.60 -15.26 -22.32
C SER A 553 6.51 -15.29 -23.56
N ALA A 554 7.83 -15.44 -23.37
CA ALA A 554 8.78 -15.55 -24.50
C ALA A 554 8.67 -16.89 -25.23
N ALA A 555 8.33 -17.97 -24.52
CA ALA A 555 8.09 -19.28 -25.11
C ALA A 555 6.85 -19.29 -26.03
N VAL A 556 5.78 -18.57 -25.66
CA VAL A 556 4.55 -18.46 -26.48
C VAL A 556 4.80 -17.75 -27.82
N ALA A 557 5.75 -16.80 -27.88
CA ALA A 557 6.10 -16.11 -29.12
C ALA A 557 6.92 -16.99 -30.10
N LEU A 558 7.71 -17.95 -29.61
CA LEU A 558 8.53 -18.84 -30.43
C LEU A 558 7.75 -20.04 -31.01
N LEU A 559 6.63 -20.42 -30.39
CA LEU A 559 5.78 -21.53 -30.83
C LEU A 559 4.95 -21.25 -32.10
N SER A 560 4.95 -20.02 -32.62
CA SER A 560 4.23 -19.66 -33.86
C SER A 560 5.00 -19.98 -35.17
N CYS A 561 6.21 -20.55 -35.10
CA CYS A 561 7.05 -20.77 -36.30
C CYS A 561 7.42 -22.24 -36.62
N ALA A 562 6.94 -23.24 -35.88
CA ALA A 562 7.34 -24.63 -36.15
C ALA A 562 6.17 -25.61 -36.06
N ALA A 563 5.49 -25.82 -37.19
CA ALA A 563 4.57 -26.95 -37.36
C ALA A 563 4.65 -27.47 -38.80
N LEU A 564 5.47 -28.50 -39.07
CA LEU A 564 5.36 -29.34 -40.26
C LEU A 564 6.05 -30.71 -40.06
N PHE A 565 5.23 -31.77 -40.11
CA PHE A 565 5.46 -33.22 -40.36
C PHE A 565 5.49 -34.26 -39.21
N PRO A 566 4.95 -35.50 -39.45
CA PRO A 566 4.42 -36.37 -38.40
C PRO A 566 5.01 -37.81 -38.32
N THR A 567 4.60 -38.51 -37.24
CA THR A 567 4.42 -39.97 -37.01
C THR A 567 5.61 -40.92 -36.84
N GLY A 568 5.54 -41.76 -35.78
CA GLY A 568 6.19 -43.09 -35.70
C GLY A 568 6.34 -43.66 -34.28
N ALA A 569 5.63 -44.76 -33.98
CA ALA A 569 5.53 -45.44 -32.68
C ALA A 569 6.70 -46.39 -32.33
N LEU A 570 6.91 -46.72 -31.03
CA LEU A 570 7.03 -48.09 -30.48
C LEU A 570 7.38 -48.17 -28.97
N ALA A 571 6.49 -48.89 -28.25
CA ALA A 571 6.67 -49.90 -27.19
C ALA A 571 7.63 -49.73 -25.97
N SER A 572 6.98 -49.92 -24.82
CA SER A 572 7.37 -49.99 -23.40
C SER A 572 8.60 -50.82 -22.97
N ARG A 573 9.14 -50.42 -21.80
CA ARG A 573 9.62 -51.34 -20.75
C ARG A 573 9.40 -50.74 -19.34
N SER A 574 8.93 -51.59 -18.44
CA SER A 574 8.47 -51.31 -17.07
C SER A 574 9.60 -51.36 -16.03
N GLY A 575 9.50 -50.55 -14.96
CA GLY A 575 10.21 -50.80 -13.70
C GLY A 575 9.96 -49.76 -12.59
N ASN A 576 9.13 -50.11 -11.60
CA ASN A 576 8.93 -49.53 -10.26
C ASN A 576 8.34 -48.10 -10.14
N ASN A 577 7.00 -48.05 -10.10
CA ASN A 577 6.16 -46.86 -9.93
C ASN A 577 5.84 -46.56 -8.45
N GLU A 578 6.39 -45.49 -7.88
CA GLU A 578 5.98 -44.97 -6.55
C GLU A 578 4.85 -43.90 -6.61
N GLY A 579 4.28 -43.62 -7.78
CA GLY A 579 3.25 -42.58 -7.99
C GLY A 579 1.86 -43.10 -8.37
N TYR A 580 0.87 -42.19 -8.38
CA TYR A 580 -0.50 -42.43 -8.81
C TYR A 580 -0.58 -42.85 -10.27
N LYS A 581 -1.38 -43.87 -10.56
CA LYS A 581 -1.78 -44.21 -11.92
C LYS A 581 -2.87 -43.24 -12.39
N LEU A 582 -2.94 -43.01 -13.70
CA LEU A 582 -4.01 -42.22 -14.31
C LEU A 582 -5.39 -42.75 -13.83
N ARG A 583 -6.23 -41.83 -13.35
CA ARG A 583 -7.55 -42.07 -12.73
C ARG A 583 -7.56 -42.74 -11.36
N GLU A 584 -6.43 -42.88 -10.67
CA GLU A 584 -6.42 -43.41 -9.31
C GLU A 584 -6.97 -42.40 -8.29
N ASP A 585 -7.71 -42.88 -7.29
CA ASP A 585 -8.42 -42.05 -6.30
C ASP A 585 -7.46 -41.32 -5.36
N ILE A 586 -7.66 -40.01 -5.22
CA ILE A 586 -6.93 -39.11 -4.32
C ILE A 586 -7.90 -38.61 -3.25
N PRO A 587 -7.87 -39.15 -2.01
CA PRO A 587 -8.79 -38.74 -0.96
C PRO A 587 -8.46 -37.33 -0.44
N VAL A 588 -9.48 -36.49 -0.27
CA VAL A 588 -9.36 -35.14 0.30
C VAL A 588 -9.63 -35.16 1.81
N SER A 589 -8.72 -34.58 2.60
CA SER A 589 -8.91 -34.40 4.06
C SER A 589 -8.77 -32.93 4.46
N CYS A 590 -9.69 -32.43 5.29
CA CYS A 590 -9.73 -31.03 5.72
C CYS A 590 -9.47 -30.87 7.21
N LEU A 591 -9.04 -29.67 7.61
CA LEU A 591 -8.77 -29.34 8.99
C LEU A 591 -10.06 -29.37 9.81
N ASN A 592 -10.05 -30.11 10.92
CA ASN A 592 -11.20 -30.25 11.81
C ASN A 592 -11.41 -28.98 12.64
N ARG A 593 -12.64 -28.45 12.66
CA ARG A 593 -13.03 -27.23 13.40
C ARG A 593 -14.35 -27.42 14.13
N THR A 594 -14.51 -26.78 15.28
CA THR A 594 -15.76 -26.71 16.05
C THR A 594 -16.28 -25.29 16.13
N THR A 595 -17.59 -25.10 16.03
CA THR A 595 -18.25 -23.80 16.18
C THR A 595 -18.84 -23.69 17.59
N GLN A 596 -18.30 -22.82 18.44
CA GLN A 596 -18.95 -22.53 19.73
C GLN A 596 -19.95 -21.37 19.56
N GLN A 597 -21.22 -21.60 19.94
CA GLN A 597 -22.12 -20.50 20.29
C GLN A 597 -21.81 -20.05 21.72
N ARG A 598 -21.32 -18.81 21.89
CA ARG A 598 -21.34 -18.17 23.21
C ARG A 598 -22.81 -17.91 23.59
N ARG A 599 -23.28 -18.44 24.73
CA ARG A 599 -24.52 -17.93 25.34
C ARG A 599 -24.30 -16.46 25.76
N PRO A 600 -25.31 -15.59 25.65
CA PRO A 600 -25.18 -14.21 26.08
C PRO A 600 -25.03 -14.17 27.61
N GLN A 601 -23.97 -13.53 28.11
CA GLN A 601 -24.06 -12.90 29.42
C GLN A 601 -24.85 -11.61 29.25
N GLU A 602 -25.73 -11.31 30.20
CA GLU A 602 -26.65 -10.17 30.16
C GLU A 602 -25.91 -8.87 29.85
N GLY A 603 -26.33 -8.20 28.78
CA GLY A 603 -25.92 -6.82 28.46
C GLY A 603 -25.05 -6.59 27.23
N HIS A 604 -24.78 -7.59 26.37
CA HIS A 604 -24.08 -7.36 25.09
C HIS A 604 -24.83 -7.97 23.88
N THR A 605 -25.17 -7.14 22.91
CA THR A 605 -25.74 -7.54 21.60
C THR A 605 -24.64 -7.58 20.54
N ALA A 606 -23.91 -8.69 20.43
CA ALA A 606 -23.17 -9.07 19.21
C ALA A 606 -22.75 -10.55 19.29
N ASN A 607 -23.28 -11.38 18.40
CA ASN A 607 -22.89 -12.78 18.22
C ASN A 607 -21.59 -12.87 17.41
N SER A 608 -20.41 -12.96 18.05
CA SER A 608 -19.20 -13.36 17.33
C SER A 608 -19.13 -14.90 17.26
N LYS A 609 -19.39 -15.50 16.09
CA LYS A 609 -19.22 -16.94 15.86
C LYS A 609 -17.73 -17.22 15.64
N SER A 610 -17.06 -17.92 16.56
CA SER A 610 -15.66 -18.34 16.39
C SER A 610 -15.61 -19.84 16.10
N ALA A 611 -14.95 -20.23 15.00
CA ALA A 611 -14.62 -21.63 14.71
C ALA A 611 -13.22 -21.98 15.23
N THR A 612 -13.13 -22.81 16.27
CA THR A 612 -11.87 -23.24 16.89
C THR A 612 -11.33 -24.50 16.24
N GLN A 613 -10.01 -24.56 16.01
CA GLN A 613 -9.35 -25.75 15.47
C GLN A 613 -9.33 -26.88 16.51
N VAL A 614 -9.61 -28.12 16.09
CA VAL A 614 -9.51 -29.30 16.94
C VAL A 614 -8.09 -29.83 16.88
N THR A 615 -7.47 -29.94 18.06
CA THR A 615 -6.16 -30.60 18.22
C THR A 615 -6.33 -31.91 18.96
N ASP A 616 -5.48 -32.89 18.66
CA ASP A 616 -5.38 -34.11 19.46
C ASP A 616 -4.83 -33.83 20.87
N SER A 617 -4.71 -34.88 21.68
CA SER A 617 -4.18 -34.80 23.05
C SER A 617 -2.72 -34.33 23.14
N LEU A 618 -2.01 -34.25 22.00
CA LEU A 618 -0.63 -33.78 21.87
C LEU A 618 -0.55 -32.36 21.26
N GLY A 619 -1.70 -31.71 21.02
CA GLY A 619 -1.75 -30.37 20.44
C GLY A 619 -1.51 -30.32 18.94
N LYS A 620 -1.53 -31.45 18.23
CA LYS A 620 -1.41 -31.49 16.76
C LYS A 620 -2.77 -31.26 16.11
N LEU A 621 -2.77 -30.49 15.01
CA LEU A 621 -3.97 -30.22 14.22
C LEU A 621 -4.55 -31.52 13.66
N GLN A 622 -5.84 -31.75 13.91
CA GLN A 622 -6.55 -32.91 13.40
C GLN A 622 -7.09 -32.62 11.99
N TYR A 623 -6.77 -33.49 11.03
CA TYR A 623 -7.40 -33.50 9.71
C TYR A 623 -8.35 -34.69 9.62
N VAL A 624 -9.49 -34.47 8.98
CA VAL A 624 -10.57 -35.43 8.85
C VAL A 624 -11.00 -35.49 7.37
N PRO A 625 -11.50 -36.63 6.87
CA PRO A 625 -11.97 -36.71 5.49
C PRO A 625 -13.01 -35.62 5.19
N PHE A 626 -13.05 -35.15 3.95
CA PHE A 626 -14.14 -34.28 3.50
C PHE A 626 -15.49 -34.99 3.69
N VAL A 627 -16.58 -34.22 3.73
CA VAL A 627 -17.93 -34.76 3.96
C VAL A 627 -18.26 -35.84 2.91
N THR A 628 -18.91 -36.91 3.36
CA THR A 628 -19.30 -38.03 2.48
C THR A 628 -20.25 -37.57 1.39
N CYS A 629 -19.88 -37.82 0.14
CA CYS A 629 -20.72 -37.59 -1.03
C CYS A 629 -21.73 -38.73 -1.16
N ASN A 630 -23.01 -38.40 -1.32
CA ASN A 630 -24.10 -39.37 -1.41
C ASN A 630 -23.98 -40.26 -2.66
N GLU A 631 -23.44 -39.72 -3.74
CA GLU A 631 -23.25 -40.40 -5.03
C GLU A 631 -22.26 -41.57 -4.93
N THR A 632 -21.21 -41.42 -4.12
CA THR A 632 -20.13 -42.41 -3.99
C THR A 632 -20.18 -43.18 -2.68
N ALA A 633 -21.03 -42.76 -1.74
CA ALA A 633 -21.03 -43.20 -0.34
C ALA A 633 -19.64 -43.11 0.32
N ARG A 634 -18.77 -42.21 -0.18
CA ARG A 634 -17.39 -42.00 0.27
C ARG A 634 -17.10 -40.49 0.39
N PRO A 635 -16.11 -40.07 1.21
CA PRO A 635 -15.56 -38.72 1.18
C PRO A 635 -15.15 -38.29 -0.23
N LEU A 636 -15.11 -36.97 -0.48
CA LEU A 636 -14.63 -36.42 -1.75
C LEU A 636 -13.23 -36.95 -2.09
N SER A 637 -13.11 -37.54 -3.27
CA SER A 637 -11.86 -38.00 -3.88
C SER A 637 -11.74 -37.44 -5.29
N LEU A 638 -10.55 -37.00 -5.67
CA LEU A 638 -10.23 -36.55 -7.02
C LEU A 638 -9.55 -37.69 -7.79
N HIS A 639 -9.72 -37.80 -9.11
CA HIS A 639 -9.01 -38.82 -9.88
C HIS A 639 -7.70 -38.24 -10.49
N TYR A 640 -6.57 -38.90 -10.22
CA TYR A 640 -5.25 -38.42 -10.65
C TYR A 640 -5.15 -38.25 -12.18
N GLY A 641 -4.69 -37.08 -12.63
CA GLY A 641 -4.44 -36.80 -14.05
C GLY A 641 -5.67 -36.80 -14.95
N PHE A 642 -6.87 -36.85 -14.37
CA PHE A 642 -8.12 -36.92 -15.13
C PHE A 642 -8.96 -35.66 -14.89
N SER A 643 -9.15 -34.87 -15.95
CA SER A 643 -10.02 -33.71 -15.90
C SER A 643 -11.47 -34.16 -16.03
N GLU A 644 -12.30 -33.79 -15.06
CA GLU A 644 -13.66 -34.28 -14.90
C GLU A 644 -14.51 -33.28 -14.11
N THR A 645 -15.83 -33.52 -14.06
CA THR A 645 -16.69 -32.81 -13.12
C THR A 645 -17.20 -33.81 -12.08
N ILE A 646 -16.85 -33.58 -10.82
CA ILE A 646 -17.28 -34.43 -9.69
C ILE A 646 -18.43 -33.73 -8.97
N THR A 647 -19.59 -34.38 -8.91
CA THR A 647 -20.71 -33.93 -8.10
C THR A 647 -20.65 -34.62 -6.73
N CYS A 648 -20.74 -33.83 -5.67
CA CYS A 648 -20.77 -34.29 -4.29
C CYS A 648 -21.98 -33.71 -3.56
N THR A 649 -23.02 -34.52 -3.38
CA THR A 649 -24.22 -34.16 -2.62
C THR A 649 -24.07 -34.60 -1.17
N ILE A 650 -24.13 -33.64 -0.26
CA ILE A 650 -24.24 -33.88 1.17
C ILE A 650 -25.72 -34.15 1.45
N ALA A 651 -26.08 -35.37 1.82
CA ALA A 651 -27.49 -35.81 1.89
C ALA A 651 -28.34 -35.04 2.93
N SER A 652 -27.73 -34.57 4.02
CA SER A 652 -28.38 -33.73 5.01
C SER A 652 -27.36 -32.83 5.69
N LEU A 653 -27.52 -31.52 5.55
CA LEU A 653 -26.61 -30.55 6.11
C LEU A 653 -26.83 -30.38 7.62
N SER A 654 -25.89 -30.84 8.44
CA SER A 654 -25.96 -30.65 9.90
C SER A 654 -25.87 -29.16 10.29
N ASP A 655 -26.47 -28.79 11.43
CA ASP A 655 -26.38 -27.42 11.98
C ASP A 655 -24.92 -26.97 12.19
N GLU A 656 -24.08 -27.92 12.57
CA GLU A 656 -22.65 -27.77 12.75
C GLU A 656 -21.92 -27.41 11.45
N LEU A 657 -22.17 -28.15 10.38
CA LEU A 657 -21.59 -27.89 9.06
C LEU A 657 -22.14 -26.60 8.44
N TYR A 658 -23.43 -26.31 8.63
CA TYR A 658 -24.04 -25.03 8.24
C TYR A 658 -23.29 -23.85 8.86
N HIS A 659 -23.06 -23.89 10.17
CA HIS A 659 -22.35 -22.82 10.87
C HIS A 659 -20.87 -22.71 10.50
N LEU A 660 -20.26 -23.82 10.09
CA LEU A 660 -18.90 -23.82 9.60
C LEU A 660 -18.79 -23.17 8.21
N LEU A 661 -19.72 -23.49 7.30
CA LEU A 661 -19.82 -22.82 5.98
C LEU A 661 -20.08 -21.31 6.15
N GLU A 662 -20.97 -20.95 7.08
CA GLU A 662 -21.21 -19.55 7.44
C GLU A 662 -19.95 -18.86 7.94
N PHE A 663 -19.14 -19.52 8.78
CA PHE A 663 -17.88 -18.97 9.27
C PHE A 663 -16.88 -18.71 8.12
N TYR A 664 -16.71 -19.67 7.21
CA TYR A 664 -15.77 -19.53 6.08
C TYR A 664 -16.17 -18.38 5.15
N VAL A 665 -17.46 -18.24 4.85
CA VAL A 665 -17.99 -17.15 4.03
C VAL A 665 -17.92 -15.80 4.76
N HIS A 666 -18.35 -15.74 6.02
CA HIS A 666 -18.41 -14.48 6.77
C HIS A 666 -17.03 -13.92 7.13
N SER A 667 -16.06 -14.81 7.37
CA SER A 667 -14.70 -14.41 7.77
C SER A 667 -13.75 -14.28 6.59
N ASP A 668 -14.20 -14.58 5.36
CA ASP A 668 -13.39 -14.59 4.14
C ASP A 668 -12.09 -15.42 4.30
N VAL A 669 -12.23 -16.61 4.88
CA VAL A 669 -11.10 -17.53 5.12
C VAL A 669 -11.32 -18.84 4.37
N PRO A 670 -10.32 -19.39 3.67
CA PRO A 670 -10.49 -20.62 2.93
C PRO A 670 -10.51 -21.85 3.85
N MET A 671 -11.15 -22.92 3.39
CA MET A 671 -11.04 -24.21 4.04
C MET A 671 -9.67 -24.82 3.75
N THR A 672 -8.91 -25.09 4.80
CA THR A 672 -7.60 -25.72 4.71
C THR A 672 -7.76 -27.23 4.61
N CYS A 673 -7.39 -27.82 3.47
CA CYS A 673 -7.39 -29.25 3.24
C CYS A 673 -6.02 -29.74 2.72
N ARG A 674 -5.91 -31.04 2.52
CA ARG A 674 -4.71 -31.72 2.03
C ARG A 674 -5.08 -32.99 1.29
N VAL A 675 -4.21 -33.40 0.37
CA VAL A 675 -4.28 -34.67 -0.37
C VAL A 675 -2.94 -35.40 -0.28
N PRO A 676 -2.88 -36.74 -0.37
CA PRO A 676 -1.63 -37.47 -0.39
C PRO A 676 -0.84 -37.17 -1.67
N THR A 677 0.49 -37.05 -1.60
CA THR A 677 1.35 -36.81 -2.76
C THR A 677 1.49 -38.04 -3.65
N ALA A 678 1.28 -39.24 -3.10
CA ALA A 678 1.29 -40.54 -3.80
C ALA A 678 0.21 -41.47 -3.22
N PRO A 679 -0.15 -42.59 -3.88
CA PRO A 679 -1.16 -43.52 -3.37
C PRO A 679 -0.87 -43.97 -1.93
N LEU A 680 -1.89 -43.95 -1.08
CA LEU A 680 -1.80 -44.56 0.25
C LEU A 680 -1.68 -46.07 0.05
N THR A 681 -0.52 -46.66 0.32
CA THR A 681 -0.27 -48.09 0.15
C THR A 681 -1.31 -48.91 0.90
N GLN A 682 -2.09 -49.72 0.18
CA GLN A 682 -3.01 -50.67 0.80
C GLN A 682 -2.18 -51.73 1.54
N SER A 683 -2.46 -51.93 2.82
CA SER A 683 -1.87 -52.99 3.63
C SER A 683 -2.13 -54.37 2.99
N ALA A 684 -1.10 -54.96 2.39
CA ALA A 684 -0.99 -56.40 2.19
C ALA A 684 -0.08 -56.92 3.33
N GLY A 685 -0.40 -57.92 4.15
CA GLY A 685 -1.11 -59.15 3.88
C GLY A 685 -0.15 -60.32 4.14
N THR A 686 -0.14 -60.82 5.38
CA THR A 686 0.41 -62.11 5.89
C THR A 686 1.93 -62.42 5.81
N PRO A 687 2.58 -62.88 6.91
CA PRO A 687 4.01 -63.18 6.98
C PRO A 687 4.35 -64.65 6.70
N GLU A 688 5.41 -64.92 5.92
CA GLU A 688 6.06 -66.24 5.88
C GLU A 688 7.16 -66.35 6.93
N HIS A 689 7.03 -67.40 7.75
CA HIS A 689 7.85 -67.79 8.88
C HIS A 689 9.30 -68.14 8.52
N THR A 690 10.23 -67.79 9.41
CA THR A 690 11.31 -68.71 9.83
C THR A 690 11.75 -68.41 11.28
N GLU A 691 11.53 -69.43 12.13
CA GLU A 691 12.10 -69.75 13.46
C GLU A 691 13.51 -69.19 13.78
N LYS A 692 13.96 -68.85 15.00
CA LYS A 692 13.70 -69.27 16.40
C LYS A 692 14.39 -68.28 17.35
N ASP A 693 13.76 -67.86 18.45
CA ASP A 693 14.28 -67.98 19.83
C ASP A 693 13.14 -67.65 20.85
N PRO A 694 12.94 -68.42 21.93
CA PRO A 694 11.73 -68.37 22.75
C PRO A 694 11.96 -67.59 24.04
N ASP A 695 11.36 -66.41 24.16
CA ASP A 695 10.90 -65.86 25.43
C ASP A 695 10.28 -64.48 25.20
N GLN A 696 8.96 -64.41 24.99
CA GLN A 696 8.10 -63.42 25.64
C GLN A 696 6.63 -63.62 25.26
N LYS A 697 5.78 -63.50 26.29
CA LYS A 697 4.36 -63.84 26.29
C LYS A 697 3.53 -62.88 25.41
N SER A 698 2.60 -63.50 24.71
CA SER A 698 1.52 -62.98 23.86
C SER A 698 0.68 -61.86 24.49
N GLY A 699 0.46 -60.78 23.72
CA GLY A 699 -0.58 -59.77 23.91
C GLY A 699 -1.06 -59.28 22.54
N GLU A 700 -2.39 -59.30 22.35
CA GLU A 700 -3.12 -59.14 21.09
C GLU A 700 -2.90 -57.79 20.38
N ALA A 701 -2.82 -57.85 19.05
CA ALA A 701 -2.72 -56.71 18.14
C ALA A 701 -4.11 -56.15 17.83
N ASP A 702 -4.33 -54.89 18.22
CA ASP A 702 -5.51 -54.11 17.82
C ASP A 702 -5.05 -53.06 16.78
N SER A 703 -5.28 -53.39 15.51
CA SER A 703 -4.93 -52.59 14.34
C SER A 703 -6.03 -51.57 14.04
N LEU A 704 -5.76 -50.28 14.27
CA LEU A 704 -6.32 -49.15 13.50
C LEU A 704 -5.62 -47.81 13.80
N SER A 705 -4.36 -47.86 14.25
CA SER A 705 -3.48 -46.67 14.40
C SER A 705 -2.15 -46.78 13.63
N ALA A 706 -2.12 -47.59 12.56
CA ALA A 706 -0.98 -47.66 11.66
C ALA A 706 -1.03 -46.57 10.58
N LEU A 707 -0.88 -45.31 10.99
CA LEU A 707 -0.22 -44.29 10.17
C LEU A 707 1.01 -43.80 10.95
N ALA A 708 1.84 -44.76 11.33
CA ALA A 708 3.20 -44.53 11.79
C ALA A 708 4.10 -44.42 10.55
N ASP A 709 4.72 -43.25 10.37
CA ASP A 709 6.00 -42.94 9.72
C ASP A 709 6.38 -43.52 8.34
N ASN A 710 5.52 -44.25 7.63
CA ASN A 710 5.81 -44.88 6.32
C ASN A 710 4.79 -44.54 5.21
N GLY A 711 3.93 -43.54 5.39
CA GLY A 711 2.98 -43.07 4.36
C GLY A 711 3.55 -41.92 3.51
N PRO A 712 3.02 -41.70 2.28
CA PRO A 712 3.46 -40.59 1.45
C PRO A 712 3.13 -39.23 2.12
N PRO A 713 3.95 -38.19 1.91
CA PRO A 713 3.65 -36.86 2.43
C PRO A 713 2.31 -36.34 1.89
N PHE A 714 1.75 -35.33 2.55
CA PHE A 714 0.53 -34.67 2.09
C PHE A 714 0.89 -33.31 1.51
N THR A 715 0.25 -32.95 0.39
CA THR A 715 0.34 -31.60 -0.19
C THR A 715 -0.90 -30.77 0.17
N PRO A 716 -0.77 -29.45 0.38
CA PRO A 716 -1.91 -28.58 0.61
C PRO A 716 -2.93 -28.60 -0.53
N PHE A 717 -4.21 -28.65 -0.16
CA PHE A 717 -5.35 -28.45 -1.05
C PHE A 717 -6.27 -27.41 -0.42
N THR A 718 -6.49 -26.27 -1.08
CA THR A 718 -7.27 -25.17 -0.48
C THR A 718 -8.63 -25.06 -1.16
N ILE A 719 -9.71 -24.96 -0.39
CA ILE A 719 -11.06 -24.73 -0.93
C ILE A 719 -11.51 -23.32 -0.53
N ALA A 720 -11.59 -22.41 -1.48
CA ALA A 720 -12.10 -21.05 -1.30
C ALA A 720 -13.59 -20.99 -1.67
N LEU A 721 -14.43 -20.72 -0.68
CA LEU A 721 -15.89 -20.68 -0.84
C LEU A 721 -16.38 -19.24 -0.86
N GLN A 722 -16.97 -18.83 -1.98
CA GLN A 722 -17.65 -17.55 -2.06
C GLN A 722 -19.13 -17.72 -1.65
N GLY A 723 -19.69 -16.71 -0.99
CA GLY A 723 -21.07 -16.72 -0.54
C GLY A 723 -21.53 -15.36 0.01
N THR A 724 -22.82 -15.25 0.29
CA THR A 724 -23.39 -14.10 1.02
C THR A 724 -24.23 -14.56 2.21
N LEU A 725 -24.13 -13.81 3.29
CA LEU A 725 -25.00 -13.97 4.45
C LEU A 725 -26.19 -13.01 4.31
N GLN A 726 -27.38 -13.56 4.08
CA GLN A 726 -28.63 -12.81 4.10
C GLN A 726 -29.23 -12.86 5.51
N LEU A 727 -30.13 -11.92 5.83
CA LEU A 727 -30.72 -11.77 7.18
C LEU A 727 -31.35 -13.05 7.76
N SER A 728 -31.76 -14.01 6.92
CA SER A 728 -32.41 -15.25 7.36
C SER A 728 -31.78 -16.55 6.85
N HIS A 729 -30.78 -16.51 5.96
CA HIS A 729 -30.18 -17.70 5.35
C HIS A 729 -28.84 -17.39 4.65
N LEU A 730 -28.07 -18.45 4.36
CA LEU A 730 -26.76 -18.38 3.71
C LEU A 730 -26.93 -18.74 2.22
N HIS A 731 -26.29 -18.02 1.32
CA HIS A 731 -26.14 -18.38 -0.10
C HIS A 731 -24.67 -18.64 -0.37
N ILE A 732 -24.33 -19.76 -1.02
CA ILE A 732 -22.95 -20.05 -1.42
C ILE A 732 -22.91 -20.49 -2.88
N TRP A 733 -21.82 -20.19 -3.57
CA TRP A 733 -21.58 -20.74 -4.91
C TRP A 733 -21.02 -22.15 -4.75
N THR A 734 -21.76 -23.13 -5.27
CA THR A 734 -21.47 -24.56 -5.15
C THR A 734 -20.76 -25.15 -6.36
N ASP A 735 -20.68 -24.41 -7.46
CA ASP A 735 -19.88 -24.76 -8.63
C ASP A 735 -18.45 -24.25 -8.46
N MET A 736 -17.51 -25.19 -8.46
CA MET A 736 -16.13 -25.01 -8.03
C MET A 736 -15.18 -25.36 -9.16
N ASN A 737 -14.33 -24.42 -9.56
CA ASN A 737 -13.19 -24.71 -10.43
C ASN A 737 -12.07 -25.30 -9.58
N VAL A 738 -11.56 -26.47 -9.97
CA VAL A 738 -10.48 -27.16 -9.28
C VAL A 738 -9.28 -27.25 -10.19
N VAL A 739 -8.14 -26.72 -9.75
CA VAL A 739 -6.87 -26.83 -10.46
C VAL A 739 -5.93 -27.71 -9.64
N MET A 740 -5.49 -28.81 -10.24
CA MET A 740 -4.58 -29.79 -9.65
C MET A 740 -3.28 -29.84 -10.41
N HIS A 741 -2.16 -29.89 -9.69
CA HIS A 741 -0.83 -30.00 -10.29
C HIS A 741 -0.28 -31.41 -10.14
N ASN A 742 0.26 -31.96 -11.24
CA ASN A 742 0.94 -33.25 -11.24
C ASN A 742 2.42 -33.14 -11.64
N MET A 743 3.19 -34.17 -11.26
CA MET A 743 4.55 -34.40 -11.76
C MET A 743 4.72 -35.87 -12.16
N ALA A 744 5.31 -36.14 -13.33
CA ALA A 744 5.67 -37.49 -13.76
C ALA A 744 6.80 -38.08 -12.89
N SER A 745 6.85 -39.41 -12.74
CA SER A 745 7.90 -40.08 -11.96
C SER A 745 9.27 -40.15 -12.64
N ASP A 746 9.32 -40.12 -13.98
CA ASP A 746 10.56 -40.18 -14.76
C ASP A 746 10.94 -38.81 -15.32
N ALA A 747 12.18 -38.38 -15.02
CA ALA A 747 12.70 -37.06 -15.36
C ALA A 747 13.13 -36.91 -16.84
N ASP A 748 13.10 -38.00 -17.63
CA ASP A 748 13.66 -38.03 -18.99
C ASP A 748 12.61 -38.22 -20.12
N ALA A 749 11.31 -38.12 -19.83
CA ALA A 749 10.30 -38.14 -20.90
C ALA A 749 10.19 -36.77 -21.58
N GLU A 750 10.78 -36.63 -22.77
CA GLU A 750 10.59 -35.50 -23.67
C GLU A 750 9.11 -35.15 -23.85
N ARG A 751 8.82 -33.85 -23.82
CA ARG A 751 7.50 -33.24 -24.01
C ARG A 751 6.85 -33.77 -25.30
N THR A 752 5.86 -34.63 -25.11
CA THR A 752 4.77 -34.84 -26.05
C THR A 752 3.47 -34.57 -25.30
N ASP A 753 2.58 -33.81 -25.93
CA ASP A 753 1.37 -33.27 -25.30
C ASP A 753 0.48 -34.37 -24.70
N GLY A 754 0.25 -34.28 -23.39
CA GLY A 754 -0.73 -35.06 -22.63
C GLY A 754 -0.21 -36.34 -21.98
N ILE A 755 -0.64 -36.60 -20.75
CA ILE A 755 -0.42 -37.84 -19.99
C ILE A 755 -0.65 -39.08 -20.87
N GLN A 756 0.43 -39.72 -21.33
CA GLN A 756 0.34 -41.05 -21.92
C GLN A 756 -0.16 -42.04 -20.85
N SER A 757 -1.22 -42.78 -21.17
CA SER A 757 -1.87 -43.73 -20.27
C SER A 757 -0.89 -44.84 -19.81
N GLY A 758 -0.30 -44.70 -18.62
CA GLY A 758 0.47 -45.77 -17.98
C GLY A 758 1.64 -45.35 -17.08
N GLN A 759 2.13 -44.11 -17.17
CA GLN A 759 3.22 -43.59 -16.33
C GLN A 759 2.67 -43.10 -14.98
N PRO A 760 3.31 -43.42 -13.83
CA PRO A 760 2.84 -42.98 -12.53
C PRO A 760 3.27 -41.51 -12.26
N GLY A 761 2.62 -40.83 -11.34
CA GLY A 761 3.13 -39.53 -10.90
C GLY A 761 2.53 -39.02 -9.59
N PHE A 762 2.95 -37.82 -9.20
CA PHE A 762 2.73 -37.29 -7.85
C PHE A 762 1.83 -36.05 -7.89
N THR A 763 1.01 -35.88 -6.86
CA THR A 763 0.28 -34.61 -6.66
C THR A 763 1.17 -33.64 -5.91
N VAL A 764 1.24 -32.39 -6.37
CA VAL A 764 2.13 -31.38 -5.76
C VAL A 764 1.39 -30.18 -5.18
N GLY A 765 0.09 -30.05 -5.47
CA GLY A 765 -0.78 -29.07 -4.85
C GLY A 765 -2.07 -28.91 -5.64
N GLY A 766 -3.05 -28.25 -5.05
CA GLY A 766 -4.26 -27.86 -5.76
C GLY A 766 -5.10 -26.84 -5.02
N VAL A 767 -6.00 -26.21 -5.76
CA VAL A 767 -6.96 -25.25 -5.23
C VAL A 767 -8.32 -25.48 -5.88
N ALA A 768 -9.37 -25.43 -5.07
CA ALA A 768 -10.75 -25.35 -5.50
C ALA A 768 -11.29 -23.96 -5.16
N TYR A 769 -11.91 -23.28 -6.11
CA TYR A 769 -12.51 -21.96 -5.89
C TYR A 769 -13.82 -21.84 -6.67
N SER A 770 -14.84 -21.25 -6.04
CA SER A 770 -16.03 -20.82 -6.78
C SER A 770 -15.75 -19.48 -7.45
N THR A 771 -16.23 -19.33 -8.68
CA THR A 771 -16.33 -18.04 -9.35
C THR A 771 -17.81 -17.66 -9.46
N PRO A 772 -18.20 -16.40 -9.24
CA PRO A 772 -19.55 -15.99 -9.59
C PRO A 772 -19.69 -16.13 -11.10
N GLU A 773 -20.58 -17.00 -11.56
CA GLU A 773 -20.99 -16.97 -12.96
C GLU A 773 -21.69 -15.63 -13.19
N PHE A 774 -21.07 -14.75 -13.97
CA PHE A 774 -21.74 -13.61 -14.58
C PHE A 774 -22.60 -14.17 -15.71
N ASP A 775 -23.75 -14.72 -15.32
CA ASP A 775 -24.61 -15.49 -16.21
C ASP A 775 -25.34 -14.53 -17.16
N ASN A 776 -24.69 -14.18 -18.28
CA ASN A 776 -25.38 -13.58 -19.43
C ASN A 776 -26.11 -14.70 -20.18
N THR A 777 -27.21 -15.18 -19.60
CA THR A 777 -28.05 -16.22 -20.18
C THR A 777 -28.72 -15.71 -21.47
N GLY A 778 -28.00 -15.78 -22.58
CA GLY A 778 -28.46 -16.19 -23.92
C GLY A 778 -29.86 -15.79 -24.42
N LYS A 779 -30.42 -14.66 -24.00
CA LYS A 779 -31.79 -14.23 -24.38
C LYS A 779 -31.90 -12.78 -24.85
N ASN A 780 -30.82 -12.16 -25.32
CA ASN A 780 -30.93 -10.96 -26.14
C ASN A 780 -30.09 -11.09 -27.42
N PRO A 781 -30.68 -10.89 -28.61
CA PRO A 781 -29.97 -11.08 -29.86
C PRO A 781 -29.01 -9.92 -30.13
N LYS A 782 -27.73 -10.24 -30.41
CA LYS A 782 -26.66 -9.38 -30.97
C LYS A 782 -26.57 -7.96 -30.37
N LEU A 783 -25.93 -7.86 -29.21
CA LEU A 783 -25.34 -6.60 -28.74
C LEU A 783 -23.95 -6.43 -29.39
N ASP A 784 -23.52 -5.20 -29.65
CA ASP A 784 -22.16 -4.92 -30.13
C ASP A 784 -21.12 -4.91 -28.99
N ALA A 785 -19.84 -4.85 -29.35
CA ALA A 785 -18.73 -4.98 -28.40
C ALA A 785 -18.69 -3.88 -27.32
N ASP A 786 -19.22 -2.68 -27.62
CA ASP A 786 -19.25 -1.58 -26.66
C ASP A 786 -20.43 -1.75 -25.68
N GLU A 787 -21.58 -2.24 -26.17
CA GLU A 787 -22.72 -2.59 -25.31
C GLU A 787 -22.43 -3.81 -24.42
N GLU A 788 -21.66 -4.79 -24.91
CA GLU A 788 -21.21 -5.94 -24.13
C GLU A 788 -20.22 -5.52 -23.01
N ALA A 789 -19.31 -4.59 -23.30
CA ALA A 789 -18.39 -4.02 -22.31
C ALA A 789 -19.11 -3.19 -21.24
N VAL A 790 -20.14 -2.42 -21.63
CA VAL A 790 -20.99 -1.66 -20.70
C VAL A 790 -21.85 -2.59 -19.84
N ALA A 791 -22.42 -3.65 -20.41
CA ALA A 791 -23.16 -4.66 -19.66
C ALA A 791 -22.28 -5.40 -18.66
N LEU A 792 -21.04 -5.77 -19.04
CA LEU A 792 -20.04 -6.33 -18.14
C LEU A 792 -19.69 -5.35 -17.01
N ALA A 793 -19.47 -4.07 -17.33
CA ALA A 793 -19.14 -3.04 -16.36
C ALA A 793 -20.31 -2.72 -15.41
N GLN A 794 -21.56 -2.84 -15.86
CA GLN A 794 -22.75 -2.70 -15.02
C GLN A 794 -22.98 -3.92 -14.12
N ALA A 795 -22.81 -5.14 -14.64
CA ALA A 795 -22.87 -6.37 -13.84
C ALA A 795 -21.75 -6.42 -12.78
N ALA A 796 -20.56 -5.87 -13.09
CA ALA A 796 -19.47 -5.71 -12.13
C ALA A 796 -19.74 -4.60 -11.07
N ARG A 797 -20.64 -3.64 -11.35
CA ARG A 797 -21.00 -2.54 -10.44
C ARG A 797 -22.05 -2.93 -9.40
N GLU A 798 -22.86 -3.95 -9.65
CA GLU A 798 -23.80 -4.53 -8.67
C GLU A 798 -23.59 -6.05 -8.53
N PRO A 799 -22.52 -6.52 -7.85
CA PRO A 799 -22.19 -7.96 -7.77
C PRO A 799 -23.18 -8.79 -6.92
N TRP A 800 -24.18 -8.16 -6.33
CA TRP A 800 -24.93 -8.69 -5.18
C TRP A 800 -26.44 -8.50 -5.33
N THR A 801 -26.98 -8.83 -6.49
CA THR A 801 -28.44 -8.98 -6.63
C THR A 801 -28.91 -10.25 -5.91
N ALA A 802 -30.03 -10.15 -5.20
CA ALA A 802 -30.65 -11.27 -4.51
C ALA A 802 -31.02 -12.37 -5.51
N GLY A 803 -30.35 -13.52 -5.45
CA GLY A 803 -30.66 -14.68 -6.29
C GLY A 803 -29.46 -15.48 -6.81
N HIS A 804 -28.23 -14.99 -6.66
CA HIS A 804 -27.03 -15.70 -7.13
C HIS A 804 -26.38 -16.51 -5.99
N GLY A 805 -26.22 -17.83 -6.23
CA GLY A 805 -25.72 -18.80 -5.26
C GLY A 805 -26.81 -19.79 -4.78
N THR A 806 -26.39 -20.99 -4.37
CA THR A 806 -27.27 -22.01 -3.82
C THR A 806 -27.68 -21.62 -2.40
N LYS A 807 -28.98 -21.49 -2.16
CA LYS A 807 -29.53 -21.26 -0.82
C LYS A 807 -29.25 -22.46 0.06
N VAL A 808 -28.47 -22.25 1.12
CA VAL A 808 -28.10 -23.28 2.08
C VAL A 808 -29.19 -23.38 3.13
N VAL A 809 -29.83 -24.55 3.24
CA VAL A 809 -30.88 -24.84 4.22
C VAL A 809 -30.43 -25.97 5.14
N ARG A 810 -30.60 -25.80 6.44
CA ARG A 810 -30.25 -26.80 7.46
C ARG A 810 -31.11 -28.05 7.30
N GLY A 811 -30.51 -29.22 7.44
CA GLY A 811 -31.17 -30.51 7.29
C GLY A 811 -31.49 -30.92 5.84
N GLU A 812 -31.43 -29.99 4.89
CA GLU A 812 -31.63 -30.28 3.47
C GLU A 812 -30.32 -30.70 2.77
N PRO A 813 -30.40 -31.38 1.61
CA PRO A 813 -29.23 -31.73 0.83
C PRO A 813 -28.52 -30.48 0.26
N LEU A 814 -27.20 -30.53 0.16
CA LEU A 814 -26.38 -29.49 -0.49
C LEU A 814 -25.40 -30.15 -1.46
N THR A 815 -25.44 -29.74 -2.73
CA THR A 815 -24.63 -30.34 -3.80
C THR A 815 -23.53 -29.39 -4.25
N PHE A 816 -22.29 -29.88 -4.27
CA PHE A 816 -21.14 -29.19 -4.87
C PHE A 816 -20.77 -29.84 -6.22
N SER A 817 -20.45 -29.03 -7.23
CA SER A 817 -19.88 -29.49 -8.50
C SER A 817 -18.42 -29.05 -8.56
N PHE A 818 -17.48 -29.98 -8.71
CA PHE A 818 -16.05 -29.70 -8.81
C PHE A 818 -15.57 -29.96 -10.23
N HIS A 819 -15.26 -28.91 -10.98
CA HIS A 819 -14.69 -28.98 -12.33
C HIS A 819 -13.16 -29.08 -12.22
N VAL A 820 -12.64 -30.30 -12.26
CA VAL A 820 -11.22 -30.62 -12.09
C VAL A 820 -10.48 -30.46 -13.41
N ALA A 821 -9.44 -29.64 -13.39
CA ALA A 821 -8.46 -29.49 -14.45
C ALA A 821 -7.05 -29.80 -13.91
N TRP A 822 -6.25 -30.49 -14.71
CA TRP A 822 -4.87 -30.84 -14.37
C TRP A 822 -3.87 -29.98 -15.15
N LEU A 823 -2.81 -29.57 -14.46
CA LEU A 823 -1.65 -28.89 -15.03
C LEU A 823 -0.40 -29.77 -14.87
N GLU A 824 0.34 -29.98 -15.96
CA GLU A 824 1.56 -30.78 -15.98
C GLU A 824 2.82 -29.94 -15.67
N GLY A 825 3.69 -30.46 -14.80
CA GLY A 825 5.09 -30.04 -14.67
C GLY A 825 5.42 -29.17 -13.45
N GLY A 826 6.51 -29.56 -12.76
CA GLY A 826 7.10 -28.83 -11.61
C GLY A 826 7.76 -27.48 -11.95
N ALA A 827 7.59 -26.95 -13.17
CA ALA A 827 8.09 -25.64 -13.55
C ALA A 827 7.20 -24.48 -13.07
N SER A 828 5.96 -24.78 -12.63
CA SER A 828 4.99 -23.80 -12.13
C SER A 828 5.07 -23.54 -10.62
N ILE A 829 5.79 -24.39 -9.88
CA ILE A 829 6.01 -24.26 -8.43
C ILE A 829 7.45 -24.75 -8.21
N GLY A 830 8.39 -23.85 -7.92
CA GLY A 830 9.85 -24.09 -7.92
C GLY A 830 10.36 -25.20 -7.00
N TRP A 831 10.08 -26.46 -7.36
CA TRP A 831 10.68 -27.64 -6.77
C TRP A 831 12.07 -27.87 -7.38
N PRO A 832 13.12 -28.16 -6.58
CA PRO A 832 14.43 -28.45 -7.11
C PRO A 832 14.40 -29.75 -7.91
N VAL A 833 14.62 -29.64 -9.22
CA VAL A 833 14.85 -30.77 -10.12
C VAL A 833 16.19 -31.41 -9.74
N ARG A 834 16.18 -32.71 -9.37
CA ARG A 834 17.42 -33.48 -9.20
C ARG A 834 18.10 -33.65 -10.58
N PRO A 835 19.42 -33.46 -10.72
CA PRO A 835 20.17 -34.05 -11.81
C PRO A 835 20.39 -35.54 -11.51
N ALA A 836 19.96 -36.42 -12.41
CA ALA A 836 20.27 -37.84 -12.38
C ALA A 836 21.60 -38.11 -13.07
N SER A 837 22.71 -37.87 -12.38
CA SER A 837 23.97 -38.58 -12.65
C SER A 837 24.86 -38.55 -11.41
N GLU A 838 24.67 -39.50 -10.50
CA GLU A 838 25.74 -40.13 -9.71
C GLU A 838 25.14 -41.27 -8.87
N SER A 839 25.35 -42.50 -9.32
CA SER A 839 25.01 -43.72 -8.62
C SER A 839 26.09 -44.03 -7.57
N TRP A 840 25.78 -43.88 -6.28
CA TRP A 840 26.76 -44.08 -5.20
C TRP A 840 26.93 -45.55 -4.73
N LEU A 841 26.72 -46.54 -5.62
CA LEU A 841 27.18 -47.92 -5.37
C LEU A 841 28.66 -48.13 -5.71
N ALA A 842 29.41 -47.05 -5.95
CA ALA A 842 30.85 -47.06 -6.13
C ALA A 842 31.51 -45.87 -5.39
N LEU A 843 31.58 -45.95 -4.06
CA LEU A 843 32.69 -45.44 -3.23
C LEU A 843 32.44 -45.82 -1.76
N ALA A 844 32.28 -47.12 -1.53
CA ALA A 844 32.56 -47.78 -0.25
C ALA A 844 33.97 -48.39 -0.29
N THR A 845 34.98 -47.61 -0.69
CA THR A 845 36.40 -47.89 -0.45
C THR A 845 37.15 -46.56 -0.54
N GLY A 846 37.80 -46.01 0.47
CA GLY A 846 37.88 -46.40 1.87
C GLY A 846 37.83 -45.09 2.66
N SER A 847 38.75 -44.85 3.59
CA SER A 847 39.02 -43.47 4.04
C SER A 847 37.81 -42.69 4.57
N GLY A 848 37.50 -42.95 5.83
CA GLY A 848 36.40 -42.30 6.54
C GLY A 848 36.78 -41.05 7.31
N LYS A 849 35.69 -40.42 7.75
CA LYS A 849 35.47 -39.64 8.98
C LYS A 849 35.94 -38.19 9.00
N GLY A 850 34.94 -37.29 8.98
CA GLY A 850 35.07 -35.90 9.41
C GLY A 850 33.73 -35.16 9.36
N SER A 851 32.85 -35.46 10.33
CA SER A 851 31.75 -34.64 10.87
C SER A 851 31.26 -33.39 10.11
N GLY A 852 29.97 -33.37 9.78
CA GLY A 852 29.28 -32.10 9.51
C GLY A 852 27.91 -32.18 8.84
N SER A 853 27.06 -33.19 9.11
CA SER A 853 25.72 -33.27 8.48
C SER A 853 24.65 -33.78 9.44
N PHE A 854 24.38 -33.01 10.50
CA PHE A 854 23.17 -33.17 11.30
C PHE A 854 22.41 -31.85 11.54
N PHE A 855 23.04 -30.68 11.31
CA PHE A 855 22.44 -29.38 11.63
C PHE A 855 21.65 -28.71 10.48
N SER A 856 21.83 -29.11 9.21
CA SER A 856 21.10 -28.49 8.08
C SER A 856 19.76 -29.15 7.77
N LYS A 857 19.57 -30.44 8.12
CA LYS A 857 18.34 -31.18 7.83
C LYS A 857 17.24 -31.00 8.88
N LEU A 858 17.59 -30.58 10.10
CA LEU A 858 16.61 -30.26 11.15
C LEU A 858 16.07 -28.82 11.01
N VAL A 859 16.86 -27.87 10.51
CA VAL A 859 16.48 -26.45 10.41
C VAL A 859 15.49 -26.19 9.27
N PHE A 860 15.57 -26.92 8.15
CA PHE A 860 14.66 -26.71 7.01
C PHE A 860 13.26 -27.32 7.21
N PHE A 861 13.14 -28.50 7.81
CA PHE A 861 11.83 -29.09 8.15
C PHE A 861 11.15 -28.36 9.32
N VAL A 862 11.92 -27.76 10.23
CA VAL A 862 11.39 -26.93 11.32
C VAL A 862 10.99 -25.54 10.82
N MET A 863 11.50 -24.99 9.71
CA MET A 863 11.09 -23.64 9.26
C MET A 863 9.82 -23.66 8.39
N ALA A 864 9.63 -24.65 7.51
CA ALA A 864 8.43 -24.71 6.66
C ALA A 864 7.15 -25.09 7.42
N ALA A 865 7.25 -25.98 8.41
CA ALA A 865 6.11 -26.34 9.27
C ALA A 865 5.83 -25.29 10.37
N SER A 866 6.85 -24.50 10.78
CA SER A 866 6.69 -23.54 11.88
C SER A 866 6.09 -22.21 11.45
N VAL A 867 6.27 -21.72 10.22
CA VAL A 867 5.78 -20.37 9.87
C VAL A 867 4.25 -20.34 9.71
N GLY A 868 3.66 -21.37 9.12
CA GLY A 868 2.19 -21.51 9.06
C GLY A 868 1.55 -21.82 10.41
N ALA A 869 2.18 -22.69 11.21
CA ALA A 869 1.71 -23.04 12.55
C ALA A 869 1.94 -21.92 13.58
N LEU A 870 3.02 -21.14 13.49
CA LEU A 870 3.29 -19.98 14.36
C LEU A 870 2.39 -18.81 14.04
N VAL A 871 2.03 -18.55 12.79
CA VAL A 871 1.07 -17.47 12.46
C VAL A 871 -0.34 -17.83 12.97
N ALA A 872 -0.74 -19.10 12.86
CA ALA A 872 -1.99 -19.59 13.45
C ALA A 872 -1.97 -19.61 14.99
N LEU A 873 -0.88 -20.06 15.62
CA LEU A 873 -0.74 -20.12 17.10
C LEU A 873 -0.50 -18.74 17.73
N PHE A 874 0.14 -17.79 17.02
CA PHE A 874 0.39 -16.42 17.48
C PHE A 874 -0.91 -15.61 17.56
N TRP A 875 -1.82 -15.82 16.60
CA TRP A 875 -3.18 -15.27 16.68
C TRP A 875 -4.03 -15.94 17.76
N GLN A 876 -3.85 -17.24 17.99
CA GLN A 876 -4.65 -18.00 18.95
C GLN A 876 -4.22 -17.81 20.42
N ARG A 877 -2.97 -17.40 20.69
CA ARG A 877 -2.43 -17.26 22.06
C ARG A 877 -2.68 -15.88 22.70
N ASN A 878 -3.09 -14.87 21.92
CA ASN A 878 -3.41 -13.54 22.43
C ASN A 878 -4.90 -13.30 22.73
N ALA A 879 -5.77 -14.27 22.46
CA ALA A 879 -7.18 -14.23 22.86
C ALA A 879 -7.43 -15.13 24.09
N GLY A 880 -7.11 -14.63 25.28
CA GLY A 880 -7.73 -15.05 26.55
C GLY A 880 -6.96 -16.06 27.41
N ARG A 881 -6.35 -15.57 28.51
CA ARG A 881 -6.04 -16.38 29.70
C ARG A 881 -7.19 -16.29 30.71
N GLY A 882 -7.82 -17.42 31.01
CA GLY A 882 -8.77 -17.59 32.13
C GLY A 882 -9.61 -18.87 32.00
N ARG A 883 -9.26 -19.92 32.76
CA ARG A 883 -9.83 -21.30 32.81
C ARG A 883 -11.19 -21.36 33.56
N PRO A 884 -11.88 -22.53 33.72
CA PRO A 884 -12.03 -23.77 32.92
C PRO A 884 -13.51 -24.24 32.72
N ALA A 885 -13.78 -25.18 31.78
CA ALA A 885 -14.54 -26.46 31.97
C ALA A 885 -15.43 -26.95 30.78
N TRP A 886 -15.15 -28.20 30.39
CA TRP A 886 -15.98 -29.31 29.85
C TRP A 886 -16.47 -29.41 28.38
N HIS A 887 -16.47 -30.68 27.93
CA HIS A 887 -16.38 -31.24 26.56
C HIS A 887 -17.68 -31.29 25.73
N GLY A 888 -17.52 -31.24 24.41
CA GLY A 888 -18.47 -31.71 23.40
C GLY A 888 -17.70 -32.33 22.22
N ASP A 889 -18.25 -33.40 21.65
CA ASP A 889 -17.62 -34.21 20.60
C ASP A 889 -17.35 -33.41 19.31
N GLY A 890 -16.24 -33.69 18.63
CA GLY A 890 -15.89 -33.02 17.37
C GLY A 890 -16.89 -33.30 16.25
N LEU A 891 -16.95 -32.36 15.31
CA LEU A 891 -17.96 -32.13 14.24
C LEU A 891 -18.27 -33.30 13.28
N LEU A 892 -17.66 -34.48 13.47
CA LEU A 892 -17.80 -35.65 12.58
C LEU A 892 -18.03 -36.99 13.33
N GLY A 893 -18.42 -36.97 14.63
CA GLY A 893 -18.57 -38.10 15.59
C GLY A 893 -18.67 -39.55 15.06
N GLY A 894 -18.14 -40.62 15.67
CA GLY A 894 -17.43 -40.94 16.94
C GLY A 894 -17.39 -42.49 17.11
N THR A 895 -16.67 -43.07 18.10
CA THR A 895 -16.93 -44.44 18.68
C THR A 895 -16.28 -44.65 20.08
N PRO A 896 -16.78 -45.58 20.94
CA PRO A 896 -16.88 -45.36 22.40
C PRO A 896 -15.99 -46.23 23.36
N ALA A 897 -15.99 -45.77 24.64
CA ALA A 897 -15.84 -46.49 25.93
C ALA A 897 -14.57 -46.29 26.79
N ARG A 898 -14.82 -46.06 28.08
CA ARG A 898 -13.94 -45.61 29.20
C ARG A 898 -13.11 -46.74 29.84
N GLY A 899 -11.90 -46.41 30.29
CA GLY A 899 -11.17 -47.16 31.33
C GLY A 899 -9.87 -46.46 31.78
N SER A 900 -9.75 -46.17 33.08
CA SER A 900 -8.71 -45.33 33.69
C SER A 900 -7.36 -46.03 33.94
N LYS A 901 -6.24 -45.32 33.70
CA LYS A 901 -5.15 -44.97 34.66
C LYS A 901 -3.87 -44.61 33.89
N SER A 902 -3.39 -43.37 34.06
CA SER A 902 -1.98 -43.02 33.74
C SER A 902 -1.02 -43.74 34.70
N PRO A 903 0.26 -43.91 34.32
CA PRO A 903 1.20 -42.82 34.58
C PRO A 903 2.05 -42.42 33.37
N VAL A 904 2.22 -41.11 33.30
CA VAL A 904 3.25 -40.34 32.59
C VAL A 904 4.66 -40.80 32.97
N THR A 905 5.59 -40.88 32.02
CA THR A 905 6.96 -40.30 32.05
C THR A 905 7.67 -40.62 30.73
N PHE A 906 7.96 -39.67 29.84
CA PHE A 906 8.98 -38.59 29.82
C PHE A 906 10.23 -38.98 29.00
N GLY A 907 10.73 -38.04 28.19
CA GLY A 907 12.10 -38.07 27.65
C GLY A 907 12.19 -37.69 26.17
N ASN A 908 12.01 -36.44 25.74
CA ASN A 908 12.90 -35.26 25.84
C ASN A 908 14.14 -35.24 24.91
N GLY A 909 14.33 -34.05 24.30
CA GLY A 909 15.62 -33.47 23.92
C GLY A 909 15.57 -32.88 22.50
N GLY A 910 15.43 -31.58 22.25
CA GLY A 910 15.68 -30.39 23.06
C GLY A 910 16.92 -29.64 22.54
N LYS A 911 16.77 -28.38 22.10
CA LYS A 911 17.45 -27.20 22.70
C LYS A 911 17.18 -25.89 21.94
N ILE A 912 16.99 -24.87 22.77
CA ILE A 912 16.80 -23.43 22.56
C ILE A 912 18.12 -22.73 22.95
N ASN A 913 18.35 -21.48 22.50
CA ASN A 913 18.89 -20.29 23.24
C ASN A 913 19.50 -19.27 22.24
N GLY A 914 19.42 -17.93 22.34
CA GLY A 914 18.90 -16.92 23.31
C GLY A 914 19.19 -15.52 22.71
N TYR A 915 18.44 -14.43 22.96
CA TYR A 915 18.56 -13.39 24.03
C TYR A 915 17.63 -12.20 23.61
N GLY A 916 17.00 -11.34 24.40
CA GLY A 916 16.77 -11.04 25.84
C GLY A 916 15.57 -10.05 25.87
N GLY A 917 14.81 -9.76 26.93
CA GLY A 917 15.05 -9.80 28.36
C GLY A 917 14.88 -8.37 28.93
N TYR A 918 13.65 -7.95 29.27
CA TYR A 918 13.41 -6.87 30.22
C TYR A 918 12.47 -7.37 31.33
N SER A 919 12.89 -7.09 32.55
CA SER A 919 12.36 -7.53 33.84
C SER A 919 11.18 -6.67 34.31
N SER A 920 10.21 -7.30 34.98
CA SER A 920 9.21 -6.63 35.84
C SER A 920 9.73 -6.51 37.27
N PRO A 921 9.41 -5.43 38.01
CA PRO A 921 9.46 -5.45 39.47
C PRO A 921 8.19 -6.06 40.07
N ALA A 922 8.39 -6.67 41.23
CA ALA A 922 7.47 -7.55 41.93
C ALA A 922 6.33 -6.83 42.69
N ASN A 923 5.27 -7.61 42.94
CA ASN A 923 4.14 -7.33 43.80
C ASN A 923 4.52 -6.95 45.24
N GLY A 924 3.79 -5.99 45.80
CA GLY A 924 3.60 -5.81 47.24
C GLY A 924 2.11 -5.63 47.54
N ALA A 925 1.54 -6.55 48.32
CA ALA A 925 0.14 -6.58 48.74
C ALA A 925 -0.12 -5.62 49.91
N GLY A 926 -1.33 -5.05 49.97
CA GLY A 926 -1.85 -4.31 51.13
C GLY A 926 -3.37 -4.08 51.04
N ASN A 927 -4.10 -4.63 52.01
CA ASN A 927 -5.57 -4.65 52.17
C ASN A 927 -6.22 -3.27 52.41
N GLY A 928 -7.53 -3.14 52.08
CA GLY A 928 -8.45 -2.30 52.88
C GLY A 928 -9.61 -1.58 52.16
N VAL A 929 -10.72 -2.29 51.97
CA VAL A 929 -12.16 -1.93 52.05
C VAL A 929 -12.61 -0.45 51.95
N GLY A 930 -13.60 -0.18 51.07
CA GLY A 930 -14.57 0.92 51.23
C GLY A 930 -15.26 1.33 49.93
N GLY A 931 -16.50 0.89 49.71
CA GLY A 931 -17.27 1.14 48.48
C GLY A 931 -17.95 2.53 48.40
N GLY A 932 -18.21 2.97 47.17
CA GLY A 932 -19.00 4.16 46.84
C GLY A 932 -18.97 4.42 45.34
N TYR A 933 -20.08 4.16 44.67
CA TYR A 933 -20.26 4.15 43.21
C TYR A 933 -19.86 5.49 42.54
N GLY A 934 -18.89 5.41 41.62
CA GLY A 934 -18.54 6.47 40.67
C GLY A 934 -18.27 5.84 39.31
N PHE A 935 -19.03 6.25 38.29
CA PHE A 935 -18.79 5.92 36.90
C PHE A 935 -17.46 6.55 36.46
N ALA A 936 -16.51 5.70 36.05
CA ALA A 936 -15.31 6.14 35.37
C ALA A 936 -14.87 5.08 34.35
N SER A 937 -14.85 5.52 33.09
CA SER A 937 -13.78 5.37 32.10
C SER A 937 -13.16 4.00 31.84
N GLY A 938 -12.96 3.68 30.55
CA GLY A 938 -11.75 2.95 30.18
C GLY A 938 -11.80 2.19 28.86
N LYS A 939 -11.61 2.94 27.77
CA LYS A 939 -10.78 2.61 26.58
C LYS A 939 -10.77 1.16 26.06
N LYS A 940 -11.38 0.98 24.88
CA LYS A 940 -10.89 0.07 23.84
C LYS A 940 -10.09 0.93 22.85
N ASP A 941 -8.80 0.64 22.72
CA ASP A 941 -8.07 0.79 21.46
C ASP A 941 -8.22 -0.52 20.67
#